data_AF-A0A1I6JLY4-F1
#
_entry.id   AF-A0A1I6JLY4-F1
#
_cell.length_a   1.000
_cell.length_b   1.000
_cell.length_c   1.000
_cell.angle_alpha   90.00
_cell.angle_beta   90.00
_cell.angle_gamma   90.00
#
_symmetry.space_group_name_H-M   'P 1'
#
loop_
_entity.id
_entity.type
_entity.pdbx_description
1 polymer ?
#
loop_
_entity_poly.entity_id
_entity_poly.type
_entity_poly.pdbx_seq_one_letter_code
_entity_poly.pdbx_strand_id
1 'polypeptide(L)'
;MNAVHTPEIAAAALASSGLSPEQRAVALADPSAALTAWVRIDGPLDVVALRRAVEQAVAEHDLLRTAFGAVDGYRGLRQWSLPATPVLDWQGADLRDADMADSTANSTADGADEREGGLHGRGEGVSALHAWLGALATPLAIDEGRVVRAGLARLGEARHVLAVHASALVVDAGSLIALLARVAGIATADATDTEHFQYAQYVDWRAELASDDGAQAGNAYWQRHFAGAAVDAVAANTTGAVGVVRALNVADWQAPRLAKPLAPRAGRVQARAALPADLVRRLTDANANGDGDGDASAAGPERLLHAVWLLLLARLNGFEPFVAGWRHDCRADYDLMRGGMGLFEKILPMAMTPRPEARFSDWLAHCAAIATNHVDAQEYWPVDAPPTTAHREAVFGWREAVPPAAGWSAPEVELPERDVALSLDVHWGPRPELVLSADGTRHSRAALERLLCQFTTLLRAALDHPHAAMHMLDPVGEAERTALLAWRGERRDVGTLTISQHVAEWAALSPQAPAVEAQGETLDYRSLNQRANRLARAMSSLGVTPGALVALNLPRSADLIVAILATWRAGAAYLPLEPHWPEVRRKALLADARPALVLHAASLGGTNAVDVALHCRAAVLAGEGLSPADEPALDLCTLDADMPPSVAGLGDLAYVLYTSGSTGQPKGVAIEHGQLLHYVVGSSAAMDLAASRRWALTSSVVADLGNTALFGALFNGACLVIAEDADTRDADAFARFVDGRGIDAIKIVPSHLEALLDARSPRLPRTVVLGGEAAPRALIERIWRLAPGTVIHNHYGPTETTVGVLVHRVRPSDAQGADALPLTQVLPNTRVHVLDEAMRLVPAGAQGQVHVGGPQLCRGYLGREVPGVFVDDPFRPGERLYRTGDVAQVLAEGGLRLIGRADHQLKLRGFRVDPAEVEGALLTLSGVRQAVVLGMPGVGGIELTACVAMAEDGAGADVGLGGLREALKSLLPSHMVPARVMRVDDLPRLPNGKLDRAAIATLMASALTSSSTTTATSTPSVVVPAALGALDGLSGTSGPTASVQAASAGAPRDALETVLSQGMGLLLGRGPIGIDEDFFELGGHSLLVIRLVARLRKLLGIEIEPGLVFDHPTVAELAAALRAGPWDTSGFERLAATDWQTSETAGPQTATSKTATSETTASETATPSP
;
A
#
# COMPACT_ATOMS: atom_id res chain seq x y z
N MET A 1 -33.18 16.43 -27.01
CA MET A 1 -33.95 15.17 -27.03
C MET A 1 -32.96 14.08 -27.43
N ASN A 2 -32.47 13.23 -26.54
CA ASN A 2 -32.88 12.99 -25.15
C ASN A 2 -31.69 13.18 -24.20
N ALA A 3 -31.82 14.13 -23.27
CA ALA A 3 -31.10 14.01 -22.00
C ALA A 3 -31.97 13.08 -21.15
N VAL A 4 -31.47 11.89 -20.81
CA VAL A 4 -32.19 10.99 -19.91
C VAL A 4 -32.37 11.74 -18.59
N HIS A 5 -33.59 11.79 -18.08
CA HIS A 5 -33.94 12.46 -16.81
C HIS A 5 -33.46 11.62 -15.62
N THR A 6 -32.17 11.29 -15.57
CA THR A 6 -31.56 10.30 -14.66
C THR A 6 -31.81 10.59 -13.17
N PRO A 7 -31.65 11.83 -12.65
CA PRO A 7 -31.92 12.11 -11.25
C PRO A 7 -33.41 11.94 -10.88
N GLU A 8 -34.32 12.27 -11.79
CA GLU A 8 -35.76 12.17 -11.58
C GLU A 8 -36.23 10.71 -11.67
N ILE A 9 -35.68 9.93 -12.61
CA ILE A 9 -35.94 8.48 -12.74
C ILE A 9 -35.42 7.72 -11.52
N ALA A 10 -34.20 8.01 -11.05
CA ALA A 10 -33.64 7.38 -9.85
C ALA A 10 -34.47 7.72 -8.59
N ALA A 11 -34.87 8.99 -8.42
CA ALA A 11 -35.76 9.39 -7.32
C ALA A 11 -37.16 8.75 -7.42
N ALA A 12 -37.67 8.54 -8.64
CA ALA A 12 -38.96 7.90 -8.88
C ALA A 12 -38.92 6.38 -8.64
N ALA A 13 -37.81 5.71 -8.94
CA ALA A 13 -37.65 4.26 -8.73
C ALA A 13 -37.93 3.84 -7.27
N LEU A 14 -37.49 4.64 -6.29
CA LEU A 14 -37.72 4.41 -4.85
C LEU A 14 -39.21 4.40 -4.43
N ALA A 15 -40.10 4.99 -5.23
CA ALA A 15 -41.53 5.11 -4.91
C ALA A 15 -42.42 4.23 -5.83
N SER A 16 -41.82 3.36 -6.64
CA SER A 16 -42.51 2.62 -7.70
C SER A 16 -43.16 1.33 -7.20
N SER A 17 -44.48 1.34 -6.94
CA SER A 17 -45.24 0.10 -6.89
C SER A 17 -45.46 -0.45 -8.31
N GLY A 18 -45.20 -1.76 -8.50
CA GLY A 18 -45.37 -2.47 -9.77
C GLY A 18 -44.08 -2.71 -10.59
N LEU A 19 -42.90 -2.35 -10.07
CA LEU A 19 -41.61 -2.86 -10.58
C LEU A 19 -41.09 -3.96 -9.64
N SER A 20 -40.43 -4.98 -10.20
CA SER A 20 -39.66 -5.96 -9.41
C SER A 20 -38.49 -5.28 -8.67
N PRO A 21 -38.01 -5.83 -7.53
CA PRO A 21 -36.82 -5.32 -6.84
C PRO A 21 -35.60 -5.23 -7.76
N GLU A 22 -35.44 -6.20 -8.65
CA GLU A 22 -34.34 -6.27 -9.60
C GLU A 22 -34.38 -5.11 -10.62
N GLN A 23 -35.58 -4.79 -11.14
CA GLN A 23 -35.77 -3.62 -12.01
C GLN A 23 -35.55 -2.29 -11.29
N ARG A 24 -35.92 -2.17 -10.00
CA ARG A 24 -35.64 -0.96 -9.21
C ARG A 24 -34.15 -0.74 -9.02
N ALA A 25 -33.39 -1.79 -8.68
CA ALA A 25 -31.94 -1.69 -8.51
C ALA A 25 -31.23 -1.29 -9.81
N VAL A 26 -31.64 -1.82 -10.97
CA VAL A 26 -31.11 -1.37 -12.27
C VAL A 26 -31.46 0.10 -12.54
N ALA A 27 -32.72 0.51 -12.31
CA ALA A 27 -33.16 1.89 -12.50
C ALA A 27 -32.48 2.90 -11.55
N LEU A 28 -32.05 2.47 -10.37
CA LEU A 28 -31.29 3.26 -9.40
C LEU A 28 -29.80 3.38 -9.76
N ALA A 29 -29.20 2.34 -10.33
CA ALA A 29 -27.79 2.30 -10.69
C ALA A 29 -27.50 3.01 -12.03
N ASP A 30 -28.14 2.55 -13.11
CA ASP A 30 -28.06 3.16 -14.45
C ASP A 30 -29.31 2.76 -15.25
N PRO A 31 -30.37 3.60 -15.32
CA PRO A 31 -31.57 3.30 -16.09
C PRO A 31 -31.33 3.27 -17.61
N SER A 32 -30.15 3.68 -18.09
CA SER A 32 -29.74 3.56 -19.49
C SER A 32 -28.91 2.30 -19.77
N ALA A 33 -28.66 1.45 -18.77
CA ALA A 33 -27.93 0.21 -18.92
C ALA A 33 -28.63 -0.74 -19.92
N ALA A 34 -27.81 -1.42 -20.72
CA ALA A 34 -28.24 -2.34 -21.76
C ALA A 34 -27.15 -3.40 -21.99
N LEU A 35 -27.58 -4.59 -22.39
CA LEU A 35 -26.72 -5.71 -22.77
C LEU A 35 -26.68 -5.84 -24.30
N THR A 36 -25.56 -6.35 -24.83
CA THR A 36 -25.43 -6.72 -26.24
C THR A 36 -25.06 -8.19 -26.35
N ALA A 37 -25.78 -8.95 -27.18
CA ALA A 37 -25.47 -10.34 -27.47
C ALA A 37 -25.41 -10.58 -28.98
N TRP A 38 -24.63 -11.56 -29.43
CA TRP A 38 -24.50 -11.88 -30.84
C TRP A 38 -24.25 -13.36 -31.13
N VAL A 39 -24.56 -13.76 -32.35
CA VAL A 39 -24.27 -15.08 -32.94
C VAL A 39 -23.67 -14.90 -34.33
N ARG A 40 -22.69 -15.75 -34.66
CA ARG A 40 -22.17 -15.89 -36.01
C ARG A 40 -23.02 -16.91 -36.77
N ILE A 41 -23.30 -16.63 -38.04
CA ILE A 41 -24.10 -17.48 -38.92
C ILE A 41 -23.28 -17.77 -40.19
N ASP A 42 -22.94 -19.04 -40.39
CA ASP A 42 -22.24 -19.57 -41.57
C ASP A 42 -23.23 -20.30 -42.48
N GLY A 43 -23.24 -19.93 -43.76
CA GLY A 43 -24.09 -20.54 -44.79
C GLY A 43 -24.96 -19.54 -45.54
N PRO A 44 -25.81 -20.02 -46.47
CA PRO A 44 -26.80 -19.20 -47.14
C PRO A 44 -27.85 -18.71 -46.14
N LEU A 45 -28.15 -17.40 -46.17
CA LEU A 45 -29.06 -16.76 -45.22
C LEU A 45 -30.16 -15.99 -45.95
N ASP A 46 -31.42 -16.34 -45.68
CA ASP A 46 -32.56 -15.48 -46.03
C ASP A 46 -32.72 -14.41 -44.93
N VAL A 47 -32.27 -13.20 -45.24
CA VAL A 47 -32.32 -12.05 -44.33
C VAL A 47 -33.76 -11.64 -44.00
N VAL A 48 -34.72 -11.88 -44.90
CA VAL A 48 -36.15 -11.55 -44.67
C VAL A 48 -36.78 -12.58 -43.72
N ALA A 49 -36.47 -13.87 -43.91
CA ALA A 49 -36.89 -14.92 -42.98
C ALA A 49 -36.25 -14.72 -41.59
N LEU A 50 -34.95 -14.43 -41.53
CA LEU A 50 -34.26 -14.15 -40.27
C LEU A 50 -34.87 -12.94 -39.54
N ARG A 51 -35.12 -11.83 -40.24
CA ARG A 51 -35.76 -10.66 -39.64
C ARG A 51 -37.13 -10.99 -39.07
N ARG A 52 -37.95 -11.78 -39.78
CA ARG A 52 -39.25 -12.26 -39.27
C ARG A 52 -39.10 -13.15 -38.04
N ALA A 53 -38.08 -13.99 -37.96
CA ALA A 53 -37.80 -14.81 -36.78
C ALA A 53 -37.46 -13.94 -35.56
N VAL A 54 -36.69 -12.86 -35.72
CA VAL A 54 -36.44 -11.87 -34.65
C VAL A 54 -37.72 -11.12 -34.27
N GLU A 55 -38.48 -10.63 -35.25
CA GLU A 55 -39.75 -9.92 -35.00
C GLU A 55 -40.78 -10.82 -34.30
N GLN A 56 -40.82 -12.12 -34.62
CA GLN A 56 -41.66 -13.12 -33.93
C GLN A 56 -41.19 -13.36 -32.49
N ALA A 57 -39.91 -13.67 -32.28
CA ALA A 57 -39.37 -13.93 -30.93
C ALA A 57 -39.53 -12.71 -30.00
N VAL A 58 -39.41 -11.48 -30.52
CA VAL A 58 -39.70 -10.25 -29.77
C VAL A 58 -41.20 -10.09 -29.47
N ALA A 59 -42.09 -10.54 -30.36
CA ALA A 59 -43.54 -10.49 -30.15
C ALA A 59 -44.03 -11.48 -29.09
N GLU A 60 -43.37 -12.63 -28.95
CA GLU A 60 -43.67 -13.72 -27.99
C GLU A 60 -43.53 -13.31 -26.51
N HIS A 61 -42.85 -12.19 -26.21
CA HIS A 61 -42.56 -11.74 -24.85
C HIS A 61 -43.05 -10.30 -24.58
N ASP A 62 -43.98 -10.14 -23.64
CA ASP A 62 -44.60 -8.84 -23.33
C ASP A 62 -43.60 -7.80 -22.83
N LEU A 63 -42.57 -8.23 -22.09
CA LEU A 63 -41.56 -7.37 -21.48
C LEU A 63 -40.66 -6.67 -22.53
N LEU A 64 -40.44 -7.29 -23.70
CA LEU A 64 -39.74 -6.67 -24.83
C LEU A 64 -40.62 -5.65 -25.58
N ARG A 65 -41.89 -5.51 -25.19
CA ARG A 65 -42.88 -4.57 -25.71
C ARG A 65 -43.37 -3.59 -24.63
N THR A 66 -42.61 -3.45 -23.55
CA THR A 66 -42.92 -2.61 -22.39
C THR A 66 -42.18 -1.27 -22.46
N ALA A 67 -42.86 -0.18 -22.09
CA ALA A 67 -42.27 1.15 -21.92
C ALA A 67 -42.11 1.50 -20.44
N PHE A 68 -41.09 2.31 -20.11
CA PHE A 68 -40.71 2.71 -18.76
C PHE A 68 -40.62 4.23 -18.64
N GLY A 69 -41.45 4.84 -17.79
CA GLY A 69 -41.44 6.29 -17.61
C GLY A 69 -42.13 6.79 -16.35
N ALA A 70 -41.82 8.03 -15.97
CA ALA A 70 -42.61 8.78 -14.99
C ALA A 70 -43.92 9.24 -15.65
N VAL A 71 -45.03 9.12 -14.91
CA VAL A 71 -46.38 9.45 -15.43
C VAL A 71 -46.93 10.63 -14.63
N ASP A 72 -47.47 11.64 -15.31
CA ASP A 72 -48.05 12.83 -14.68
C ASP A 72 -49.07 12.46 -13.58
N GLY A 73 -48.88 13.03 -12.39
CA GLY A 73 -49.71 12.76 -11.22
C GLY A 73 -49.34 11.50 -10.41
N TYR A 74 -48.38 10.69 -10.87
CA TYR A 74 -47.88 9.52 -10.14
C TYR A 74 -46.45 9.76 -9.62
N ARG A 75 -46.22 9.49 -8.32
CA ARG A 75 -44.89 9.55 -7.71
C ARG A 75 -44.18 8.21 -7.89
N GLY A 76 -43.69 7.92 -9.09
CA GLY A 76 -42.89 6.73 -9.35
C GLY A 76 -42.64 6.46 -10.83
N LEU A 77 -41.67 5.59 -11.11
CA LEU A 77 -41.48 4.96 -12.42
C LEU A 77 -42.59 3.92 -12.62
N ARG A 78 -43.20 3.87 -13.80
CA ARG A 78 -44.15 2.81 -14.18
C ARG A 78 -43.64 2.04 -15.40
N GLN A 79 -44.06 0.79 -15.47
CA GLN A 79 -43.97 -0.05 -16.66
C GLN A 79 -45.37 -0.29 -17.25
N TRP A 80 -45.51 -0.27 -18.57
CA TRP A 80 -46.75 -0.65 -19.26
C TRP A 80 -46.48 -1.29 -20.63
N SER A 81 -47.23 -2.35 -20.96
CA SER A 81 -47.11 -3.06 -22.24
C SER A 81 -47.82 -2.31 -23.38
N LEU A 82 -47.19 -2.25 -24.55
CA LEU A 82 -47.77 -1.64 -25.75
C LEU A 82 -48.63 -2.67 -26.52
N PRO A 83 -49.85 -2.31 -26.98
CA PRO A 83 -50.81 -3.25 -27.58
C PRO A 83 -50.50 -3.66 -29.03
N ALA A 84 -49.39 -3.20 -29.60
CA ALA A 84 -48.93 -3.57 -30.94
C ALA A 84 -47.45 -3.97 -30.89
N THR A 85 -47.02 -4.86 -31.79
CA THR A 85 -45.60 -5.20 -31.95
C THR A 85 -44.82 -3.92 -32.29
N PRO A 86 -43.83 -3.52 -31.47
CA PRO A 86 -43.05 -2.32 -31.76
C PRO A 86 -42.29 -2.52 -33.09
N VAL A 87 -42.05 -1.43 -33.82
CA VAL A 87 -41.18 -1.46 -34.99
C VAL A 87 -39.76 -1.76 -34.48
N LEU A 88 -39.29 -2.98 -34.74
CA LEU A 88 -37.93 -3.39 -34.41
C LEU A 88 -36.93 -2.46 -35.10
N ASP A 89 -36.13 -1.76 -34.30
CA ASP A 89 -34.98 -0.98 -34.78
C ASP A 89 -33.95 -1.97 -35.35
N TRP A 90 -33.88 -2.05 -36.67
CA TRP A 90 -33.07 -3.03 -37.41
C TRP A 90 -31.95 -2.33 -38.17
N GLN A 91 -30.70 -2.64 -37.82
CA GLN A 91 -29.51 -2.02 -38.42
C GLN A 91 -28.71 -3.03 -39.26
N GLY A 92 -28.62 -2.80 -40.57
CA GLY A 92 -27.78 -3.59 -41.47
C GLY A 92 -26.40 -2.95 -41.66
N ALA A 93 -25.35 -3.76 -41.70
CA ALA A 93 -24.01 -3.34 -42.10
C ALA A 93 -23.40 -4.33 -43.10
N ASP A 94 -22.67 -3.80 -44.08
CA ASP A 94 -21.85 -4.60 -45.00
C ASP A 94 -20.38 -4.36 -44.65
N LEU A 95 -19.72 -5.39 -44.14
CA LEU A 95 -18.33 -5.35 -43.68
C LEU A 95 -17.44 -6.28 -44.54
N ARG A 96 -17.90 -6.67 -45.74
CA ARG A 96 -17.17 -7.56 -46.66
C ARG A 96 -15.82 -7.01 -47.12
N ASP A 97 -15.68 -5.68 -47.16
CA ASP A 97 -14.44 -4.99 -47.54
C ASP A 97 -13.44 -4.81 -46.36
N ALA A 98 -13.84 -5.18 -45.14
CA ALA A 98 -12.97 -5.12 -43.97
C ALA A 98 -12.19 -6.44 -43.87
N ASP A 99 -10.85 -6.39 -43.81
CA ASP A 99 -10.03 -7.59 -43.91
C ASP A 99 -10.13 -8.46 -42.65
N MET A 100 -10.96 -9.50 -42.74
CA MET A 100 -11.18 -10.51 -41.70
C MET A 100 -10.16 -11.66 -41.76
N ALA A 101 -9.18 -11.62 -42.67
CA ALA A 101 -8.36 -12.77 -43.05
C ALA A 101 -6.87 -12.63 -42.71
N ASP A 102 -6.53 -12.23 -41.48
CA ASP A 102 -5.13 -12.32 -41.02
C ASP A 102 -4.95 -12.70 -39.54
N SER A 103 -4.52 -13.95 -39.30
CA SER A 103 -3.87 -14.39 -38.04
C SER A 103 -3.08 -15.70 -38.14
N THR A 104 -2.86 -16.28 -39.33
CA THR A 104 -2.15 -17.56 -39.50
C THR A 104 -0.65 -17.43 -39.78
N ALA A 105 -0.13 -16.21 -40.00
CA ALA A 105 1.27 -15.96 -40.33
C ALA A 105 2.25 -15.92 -39.13
N ASN A 106 2.04 -16.74 -38.09
CA ASN A 106 3.09 -17.17 -37.13
C ASN A 106 2.58 -18.19 -36.07
N SER A 107 2.21 -19.39 -36.48
CA SER A 107 2.24 -20.56 -35.58
C SER A 107 2.61 -21.84 -36.33
N THR A 108 3.81 -22.35 -36.09
CA THR A 108 4.21 -23.70 -36.45
C THR A 108 4.03 -24.61 -35.24
N ALA A 109 3.47 -25.80 -35.49
CA ALA A 109 3.09 -26.88 -34.56
C ALA A 109 1.61 -26.91 -34.15
N ASP A 110 1.09 -28.14 -34.12
CA ASP A 110 -0.26 -28.61 -33.77
C ASP A 110 -1.46 -28.09 -34.59
N GLY A 111 -1.68 -28.76 -35.73
CA GLY A 111 -2.87 -28.60 -36.56
C GLY A 111 -4.12 -29.23 -35.93
N ALA A 112 -4.92 -28.41 -35.26
CA ALA A 112 -6.31 -28.72 -34.87
C ALA A 112 -7.27 -27.50 -34.93
N ASP A 113 -6.76 -26.27 -34.82
CA ASP A 113 -7.56 -25.06 -34.53
C ASP A 113 -8.11 -24.29 -35.75
N GLU A 114 -7.87 -24.73 -37.00
CA GLU A 114 -8.22 -23.97 -38.23
C GLU A 114 -9.74 -23.75 -38.48
N ARG A 115 -10.63 -24.11 -37.54
CA ARG A 115 -12.10 -23.92 -37.66
C ARG A 115 -12.73 -23.06 -36.56
N GLU A 116 -11.99 -22.68 -35.52
CA GLU A 116 -12.51 -21.92 -34.36
C GLU A 116 -11.85 -20.53 -34.24
N GLY A 117 -11.61 -19.87 -35.38
CA GLY A 117 -11.16 -18.49 -35.45
C GLY A 117 -12.19 -17.49 -34.90
N GLY A 118 -12.16 -17.28 -33.58
CA GLY A 118 -13.10 -16.41 -32.86
C GLY A 118 -12.97 -14.92 -33.20
N LEU A 119 -14.03 -14.17 -32.92
CA LEU A 119 -14.15 -12.73 -33.19
C LEU A 119 -13.26 -11.85 -32.27
N HIS A 120 -12.37 -12.46 -31.49
CA HIS A 120 -11.52 -11.83 -30.47
C HIS A 120 -10.07 -11.58 -30.95
N GLY A 121 -9.81 -11.71 -32.26
CA GLY A 121 -8.50 -11.50 -32.89
C GLY A 121 -8.07 -10.03 -33.00
N ARG A 122 -6.83 -9.78 -33.47
CA ARG A 122 -6.28 -8.43 -33.71
C ARG A 122 -6.08 -8.17 -35.21
N GLY A 123 -7.17 -7.97 -35.93
CA GLY A 123 -7.18 -7.58 -37.35
C GLY A 123 -8.04 -6.35 -37.61
N GLU A 124 -7.89 -5.72 -38.78
CA GLU A 124 -8.67 -4.53 -39.15
C GLU A 124 -10.17 -4.87 -39.30
N GLY A 125 -10.51 -6.03 -39.87
CA GLY A 125 -11.90 -6.52 -39.94
C GLY A 125 -12.54 -6.74 -38.56
N VAL A 126 -11.81 -7.31 -37.61
CA VAL A 126 -12.28 -7.48 -36.22
C VAL A 126 -12.51 -6.12 -35.56
N SER A 127 -11.68 -5.11 -35.88
CA SER A 127 -11.84 -3.75 -35.39
C SER A 127 -13.10 -3.08 -35.96
N ALA A 128 -13.41 -3.32 -37.24
CA ALA A 128 -14.63 -2.83 -37.89
C ALA A 128 -15.91 -3.45 -37.29
N LEU A 129 -15.90 -4.75 -36.98
CA LEU A 129 -17.03 -5.41 -36.32
C LEU A 129 -17.29 -4.85 -34.91
N HIS A 130 -16.24 -4.67 -34.10
CA HIS A 130 -16.38 -4.05 -32.77
C HIS A 130 -16.87 -2.60 -32.86
N ALA A 131 -16.43 -1.82 -33.86
CA ALA A 131 -16.93 -0.48 -34.08
C ALA A 131 -18.43 -0.46 -34.46
N TRP A 132 -18.89 -1.44 -35.25
CA TRP A 132 -20.31 -1.61 -35.57
C TRP A 132 -21.14 -2.05 -34.34
N LEU A 133 -20.68 -3.01 -33.54
CA LEU A 133 -21.33 -3.40 -32.28
C LEU A 133 -21.44 -2.20 -31.32
N GLY A 134 -20.40 -1.37 -31.23
CA GLY A 134 -20.42 -0.13 -30.45
C GLY A 134 -21.40 0.94 -30.97
N ALA A 135 -21.69 0.96 -32.28
CA ALA A 135 -22.72 1.83 -32.85
C ALA A 135 -24.14 1.28 -32.61
N LEU A 136 -24.31 -0.05 -32.67
CA LEU A 136 -25.55 -0.74 -32.30
C LEU A 136 -25.90 -0.51 -30.82
N ALA A 137 -24.89 -0.48 -29.95
CA ALA A 137 -25.00 -0.25 -28.50
C ALA A 137 -25.21 1.23 -28.09
N THR A 138 -25.86 2.03 -28.94
CA THR A 138 -26.28 3.41 -28.60
C THR A 138 -27.53 3.43 -27.71
N PRO A 139 -27.71 4.41 -26.82
CA PRO A 139 -28.80 4.41 -25.83
C PRO A 139 -30.21 4.17 -26.42
N LEU A 140 -30.99 3.38 -25.70
CA LEU A 140 -32.35 2.98 -26.05
C LEU A 140 -33.39 3.98 -25.51
N ALA A 141 -34.49 4.17 -26.24
CA ALA A 141 -35.59 5.05 -25.84
C ALA A 141 -36.67 4.24 -25.10
N ILE A 142 -36.35 3.89 -23.84
CA ILE A 142 -37.15 3.02 -22.98
C ILE A 142 -38.53 3.61 -22.63
N ASP A 143 -38.64 4.93 -22.63
CA ASP A 143 -39.86 5.73 -22.43
C ASP A 143 -40.84 5.62 -23.60
N GLU A 144 -40.31 5.46 -24.82
CA GLU A 144 -41.07 5.20 -26.03
C GLU A 144 -41.26 3.70 -26.32
N GLY A 145 -40.90 2.81 -25.38
CA GLY A 145 -40.99 1.36 -25.53
C GLY A 145 -39.99 0.73 -26.51
N ARG A 146 -38.96 1.48 -26.94
CA ARG A 146 -37.87 0.96 -27.77
C ARG A 146 -36.79 0.33 -26.88
N VAL A 147 -37.15 -0.76 -26.20
CA VAL A 147 -36.30 -1.47 -25.23
C VAL A 147 -35.39 -2.54 -25.86
N VAL A 148 -35.51 -2.78 -27.17
CA VAL A 148 -34.67 -3.72 -27.94
C VAL A 148 -34.38 -3.18 -29.34
N ARG A 149 -33.16 -3.45 -29.83
CA ARG A 149 -32.64 -3.19 -31.17
C ARG A 149 -31.96 -4.46 -31.68
N ALA A 150 -32.07 -4.74 -32.98
CA ALA A 150 -31.33 -5.82 -33.62
C ALA A 150 -30.48 -5.31 -34.78
N GLY A 151 -29.43 -6.04 -35.13
CA GLY A 151 -28.60 -5.72 -36.29
C GLY A 151 -27.98 -6.94 -36.94
N LEU A 152 -27.71 -6.84 -38.24
CA LEU A 152 -27.08 -7.88 -39.03
C LEU A 152 -25.89 -7.30 -39.80
N ALA A 153 -24.69 -7.77 -39.47
CA ALA A 153 -23.46 -7.47 -40.20
C ALA A 153 -23.13 -8.61 -41.18
N ARG A 154 -22.80 -8.26 -42.43
CA ARG A 154 -22.36 -9.19 -43.47
C ARG A 154 -20.82 -9.22 -43.55
N LEU A 155 -20.21 -10.37 -43.27
CA LEU A 155 -18.76 -10.61 -43.27
C LEU A 155 -18.27 -11.40 -44.50
N GLY A 156 -19.18 -11.77 -45.40
CA GLY A 156 -18.90 -12.53 -46.61
C GLY A 156 -20.18 -12.92 -47.33
N GLU A 157 -20.07 -13.68 -48.42
CA GLU A 157 -21.26 -14.17 -49.13
C GLU A 157 -22.11 -15.14 -48.29
N ALA A 158 -21.45 -15.91 -47.42
CA ALA A 158 -22.06 -16.92 -46.54
C ALA A 158 -21.58 -16.80 -45.08
N ARG A 159 -21.25 -15.59 -44.62
CA ARG A 159 -20.83 -15.33 -43.23
C ARG A 159 -21.47 -14.05 -42.72
N HIS A 160 -22.19 -14.15 -41.60
CA HIS A 160 -22.95 -13.05 -41.01
C HIS A 160 -22.79 -13.03 -39.49
N VAL A 161 -23.07 -11.88 -38.87
CA VAL A 161 -23.22 -11.73 -37.41
C VAL A 161 -24.56 -11.07 -37.14
N LEU A 162 -25.46 -11.78 -36.45
CA LEU A 162 -26.67 -11.21 -35.88
C LEU A 162 -26.36 -10.75 -34.46
N ALA A 163 -26.70 -9.51 -34.14
CA ALA A 163 -26.56 -8.95 -32.81
C ALA A 163 -27.90 -8.37 -32.30
N VAL A 164 -28.15 -8.48 -31.01
CA VAL A 164 -29.30 -7.92 -30.31
C VAL A 164 -28.80 -7.08 -29.14
N HIS A 165 -29.31 -5.86 -29.03
CA HIS A 165 -29.01 -4.91 -27.97
C HIS A 165 -30.31 -4.55 -27.24
N ALA A 166 -30.39 -4.79 -25.93
CA ALA A 166 -31.62 -4.62 -25.15
C ALA A 166 -31.36 -4.04 -23.76
N SER A 167 -32.33 -3.31 -23.23
CA SER A 167 -32.20 -2.64 -21.93
C SER A 167 -32.11 -3.64 -20.77
N ALA A 168 -31.23 -3.37 -19.81
CA ALA A 168 -31.09 -4.15 -18.58
C ALA A 168 -32.33 -4.06 -17.66
N LEU A 169 -33.31 -3.20 -17.96
CA LEU A 169 -34.63 -3.16 -17.30
C LEU A 169 -35.59 -4.26 -17.77
N VAL A 170 -35.26 -4.96 -18.86
CA VAL A 170 -36.10 -6.02 -19.46
C VAL A 170 -35.39 -7.36 -19.66
N VAL A 171 -34.07 -7.42 -19.64
CA VAL A 171 -33.31 -8.67 -19.82
C VAL A 171 -32.06 -8.74 -18.95
N ASP A 172 -31.72 -9.95 -18.53
CA ASP A 172 -30.37 -10.37 -18.13
C ASP A 172 -29.61 -11.07 -19.29
N ALA A 173 -28.41 -11.58 -19.02
CA ALA A 173 -27.57 -12.20 -20.03
C ALA A 173 -28.16 -13.54 -20.52
N GLY A 174 -28.61 -14.40 -19.62
CA GLY A 174 -29.31 -15.65 -19.95
C GLY A 174 -30.57 -15.42 -20.80
N SER A 175 -31.31 -14.34 -20.55
CA SER A 175 -32.45 -13.93 -21.38
C SER A 175 -32.03 -13.60 -22.82
N LEU A 176 -30.93 -12.88 -23.04
CA LEU A 176 -30.46 -12.62 -24.42
C LEU A 176 -29.95 -13.89 -25.12
N ILE A 177 -29.32 -14.81 -24.38
CA ILE A 177 -28.90 -16.12 -24.93
C ILE A 177 -30.13 -16.94 -25.34
N ALA A 178 -31.15 -17.02 -24.47
CA ALA A 178 -32.40 -17.70 -24.75
C ALA A 178 -33.15 -17.09 -25.95
N LEU A 179 -33.19 -15.75 -26.05
CA LEU A 179 -33.78 -15.04 -27.20
C LEU A 179 -33.07 -15.38 -28.51
N LEU A 180 -31.73 -15.35 -28.55
CA LEU A 180 -30.96 -15.69 -29.75
C LEU A 180 -31.13 -17.18 -30.13
N ALA A 181 -31.22 -18.08 -29.16
CA ALA A 181 -31.52 -19.49 -29.39
C ALA A 181 -32.93 -19.70 -29.95
N ARG A 182 -33.94 -18.99 -29.43
CA ARG A 182 -35.32 -19.01 -29.95
C ARG A 182 -35.39 -18.49 -31.39
N VAL A 183 -34.70 -17.38 -31.69
CA VAL A 183 -34.56 -16.86 -33.06
C VAL A 183 -33.94 -17.89 -33.99
N ALA A 184 -32.87 -18.58 -33.58
CA ALA A 184 -32.25 -19.62 -34.38
C ALA A 184 -33.23 -20.78 -34.67
N GLY A 185 -33.95 -21.27 -33.66
CA GLY A 185 -34.94 -22.33 -33.83
C GLY A 185 -36.13 -21.95 -34.72
N ILE A 186 -36.62 -20.72 -34.65
CA ILE A 186 -37.66 -20.21 -35.58
C ILE A 186 -37.08 -20.11 -37.00
N ALA A 187 -35.86 -19.58 -37.16
CA ALA A 187 -35.21 -19.40 -38.45
C ALA A 187 -34.84 -20.74 -39.14
N THR A 188 -34.58 -21.81 -38.39
CA THR A 188 -34.31 -23.16 -38.93
C THR A 188 -35.56 -24.04 -39.03
N ALA A 189 -36.71 -23.58 -38.53
CA ALA A 189 -37.97 -24.33 -38.42
C ALA A 189 -37.92 -25.57 -37.51
N ASP A 190 -36.96 -25.64 -36.58
CA ASP A 190 -36.87 -26.68 -35.53
C ASP A 190 -37.66 -26.33 -34.26
N ALA A 191 -38.28 -25.14 -34.21
CA ALA A 191 -39.05 -24.67 -33.05
C ALA A 191 -40.38 -25.42 -32.86
N THR A 192 -40.59 -25.96 -31.66
CA THR A 192 -41.92 -26.35 -31.16
C THR A 192 -42.61 -25.14 -30.51
N ASP A 193 -43.95 -25.09 -30.59
CA ASP A 193 -44.75 -24.20 -29.76
C ASP A 193 -44.63 -24.63 -28.28
N THR A 194 -44.40 -23.65 -27.41
CA THR A 194 -44.31 -23.80 -25.95
C THR A 194 -45.03 -22.63 -25.31
N GLU A 195 -45.72 -22.86 -24.19
CA GLU A 195 -46.27 -21.74 -23.42
C GLU A 195 -45.12 -20.89 -22.85
N HIS A 196 -45.27 -19.57 -22.88
CA HIS A 196 -44.22 -18.63 -22.48
C HIS A 196 -44.58 -17.94 -21.16
N PHE A 197 -43.70 -18.08 -20.17
CA PHE A 197 -43.77 -17.36 -18.90
C PHE A 197 -43.74 -15.85 -19.13
N GLN A 198 -44.70 -15.13 -18.56
CA GLN A 198 -44.78 -13.67 -18.65
C GLN A 198 -44.26 -13.02 -17.38
N TYR A 199 -43.31 -12.09 -17.49
CA TYR A 199 -42.61 -11.51 -16.35
C TYR A 199 -43.52 -10.81 -15.33
N ALA A 200 -44.71 -10.36 -15.73
CA ALA A 200 -45.74 -9.87 -14.80
C ALA A 200 -46.08 -10.90 -13.70
N GLN A 201 -46.11 -12.19 -14.05
CA GLN A 201 -46.35 -13.29 -13.11
C GLN A 201 -45.24 -13.39 -12.05
N TYR A 202 -43.98 -13.09 -12.42
CA TYR A 202 -42.87 -12.97 -11.47
C TYR A 202 -43.03 -11.74 -10.58
N VAL A 203 -43.41 -10.58 -11.14
CA VAL A 203 -43.63 -9.35 -10.36
C VAL A 203 -44.73 -9.54 -9.30
N ASP A 204 -45.85 -10.16 -9.67
CA ASP A 204 -46.96 -10.45 -8.76
C ASP A 204 -46.54 -11.45 -7.67
N TRP A 205 -45.89 -12.57 -8.05
CA TRP A 205 -45.37 -13.56 -7.11
C TRP A 205 -44.33 -12.97 -6.13
N ARG A 206 -43.43 -12.11 -6.59
CA ARG A 206 -42.45 -11.40 -5.73
C ARG A 206 -43.15 -10.45 -4.76
N ALA A 207 -44.25 -9.83 -5.16
CA ALA A 207 -45.05 -8.95 -4.29
C ALA A 207 -45.79 -9.74 -3.20
N GLU A 208 -46.34 -10.92 -3.53
CA GLU A 208 -46.95 -11.83 -2.54
C GLU A 208 -45.89 -12.33 -1.54
N LEU A 209 -44.74 -12.80 -2.03
CA LEU A 209 -43.65 -13.34 -1.20
C LEU A 209 -43.06 -12.31 -0.21
N ALA A 210 -43.07 -11.01 -0.57
CA ALA A 210 -42.66 -9.93 0.32
C ALA A 210 -43.63 -9.67 1.49
N SER A 211 -44.82 -10.29 1.48
CA SER A 211 -45.86 -10.16 2.51
C SER A 211 -46.05 -11.41 3.39
N ASP A 212 -45.26 -12.46 3.15
CA ASP A 212 -45.36 -13.77 3.81
C ASP A 212 -44.41 -13.91 5.02
N ASP A 213 -44.73 -14.83 5.95
CA ASP A 213 -43.91 -15.15 7.13
C ASP A 213 -42.50 -15.64 6.74
N GLY A 214 -42.35 -16.22 5.53
CA GLY A 214 -41.07 -16.59 4.93
C GLY A 214 -40.07 -15.43 4.83
N ALA A 215 -40.54 -14.19 4.70
CA ALA A 215 -39.68 -13.01 4.67
C ALA A 215 -38.89 -12.82 5.98
N GLN A 216 -39.46 -13.19 7.13
CA GLN A 216 -38.73 -13.13 8.40
C GLN A 216 -37.63 -14.22 8.46
N ALA A 217 -37.92 -15.41 7.95
CA ALA A 217 -36.95 -16.53 7.93
C ALA A 217 -35.76 -16.25 6.99
N GLY A 218 -36.02 -15.73 5.79
CA GLY A 218 -34.98 -15.35 4.83
C GLY A 218 -34.11 -14.20 5.32
N ASN A 219 -34.70 -13.15 5.89
CA ASN A 219 -33.95 -12.06 6.53
C ASN A 219 -33.08 -12.57 7.69
N ALA A 220 -33.61 -13.46 8.54
CA ALA A 220 -32.85 -14.07 9.63
C ALA A 220 -31.72 -15.00 9.12
N TYR A 221 -31.87 -15.64 7.96
CA TYR A 221 -30.78 -16.36 7.30
C TYR A 221 -29.64 -15.40 6.93
N TRP A 222 -29.94 -14.34 6.16
CA TRP A 222 -28.92 -13.40 5.68
C TRP A 222 -28.19 -12.72 6.86
N GLN A 223 -28.92 -12.31 7.90
CA GLN A 223 -28.33 -11.77 9.13
C GLN A 223 -27.34 -12.76 9.80
N ARG A 224 -27.70 -14.05 9.91
CA ARG A 224 -26.82 -15.08 10.51
C ARG A 224 -25.60 -15.39 9.65
N HIS A 225 -25.78 -15.45 8.32
CA HIS A 225 -24.69 -15.71 7.36
C HIS A 225 -23.58 -14.67 7.49
N PHE A 226 -23.95 -13.39 7.61
CA PHE A 226 -22.98 -12.34 7.86
C PHE A 226 -22.42 -12.36 9.29
N ALA A 227 -23.23 -12.61 10.32
CA ALA A 227 -22.77 -12.61 11.72
C ALA A 227 -21.68 -13.66 12.07
N GLY A 228 -21.47 -14.67 11.23
CA GLY A 228 -20.46 -15.73 11.43
C GLY A 228 -19.08 -15.44 10.86
N ALA A 229 -18.99 -14.60 9.83
CA ALA A 229 -17.73 -13.91 9.52
C ALA A 229 -17.56 -12.75 10.52
N ALA A 230 -16.33 -12.27 10.73
CA ALA A 230 -16.09 -11.13 11.64
C ALA A 230 -16.65 -9.83 11.04
N VAL A 231 -17.95 -9.60 11.21
CA VAL A 231 -18.73 -8.62 10.47
C VAL A 231 -19.46 -7.70 11.44
N ASP A 232 -18.90 -6.50 11.65
CA ASP A 232 -19.63 -5.35 12.17
C ASP A 232 -20.52 -4.72 11.06
N ALA A 233 -21.40 -5.52 10.44
CA ALA A 233 -22.42 -5.01 9.51
C ALA A 233 -23.65 -4.47 10.25
N VAL A 234 -23.43 -3.53 11.17
CA VAL A 234 -24.48 -2.66 11.71
C VAL A 234 -24.06 -1.19 11.59
N ALA A 235 -23.80 -0.77 10.35
CA ALA A 235 -23.58 0.63 9.98
C ALA A 235 -24.32 1.03 8.69
N ALA A 236 -25.47 0.40 8.40
CA ALA A 236 -26.40 0.84 7.36
C ALA A 236 -27.51 1.77 7.89
N ASN A 237 -27.57 2.04 9.20
CA ASN A 237 -28.39 3.10 9.78
C ASN A 237 -27.69 3.74 10.99
N THR A 238 -27.30 5.02 10.82
CA THR A 238 -26.93 6.01 11.85
C THR A 238 -25.76 5.67 12.81
N THR A 239 -24.67 6.43 12.64
CA THR A 239 -23.59 6.77 13.60
C THR A 239 -22.64 5.68 14.11
N GLY A 240 -21.32 5.86 13.92
CA GLY A 240 -20.34 5.57 15.01
C GLY A 240 -19.29 4.45 14.87
N ALA A 241 -18.66 4.27 13.70
CA ALA A 241 -17.29 3.71 13.53
C ALA A 241 -16.76 2.55 14.43
N VAL A 242 -16.83 1.30 13.93
CA VAL A 242 -15.92 0.17 14.29
C VAL A 242 -15.72 -0.75 13.06
N GLY A 243 -14.57 -1.44 12.95
CA GLY A 243 -14.47 -2.79 12.33
C GLY A 243 -14.70 -2.95 10.82
N VAL A 244 -13.70 -2.64 9.98
CA VAL A 244 -13.79 -2.89 8.52
C VAL A 244 -13.40 -4.33 8.17
N VAL A 245 -14.36 -5.14 7.70
CA VAL A 245 -14.05 -6.30 6.83
C VAL A 245 -13.30 -5.78 5.61
N ARG A 246 -12.05 -6.20 5.43
CA ARG A 246 -11.33 -5.88 4.19
C ARG A 246 -12.06 -6.53 3.02
N ALA A 247 -12.69 -5.71 2.18
CA ALA A 247 -13.09 -6.14 0.85
C ALA A 247 -11.88 -6.75 0.13
N LEU A 248 -12.10 -7.78 -0.68
CA LEU A 248 -11.04 -8.33 -1.53
C LEU A 248 -10.54 -7.20 -2.44
N ASN A 249 -9.37 -6.65 -2.17
CA ASN A 249 -8.81 -5.61 -3.02
C ASN A 249 -8.10 -6.27 -4.22
N VAL A 250 -8.93 -6.82 -5.11
CA VAL A 250 -8.50 -7.50 -6.33
C VAL A 250 -7.76 -6.53 -7.24
N ALA A 251 -8.05 -5.22 -7.17
CA ALA A 251 -7.35 -4.16 -7.92
C ALA A 251 -5.84 -4.07 -7.65
N ASP A 252 -5.36 -4.60 -6.53
CA ASP A 252 -3.93 -4.70 -6.22
C ASP A 252 -3.35 -6.08 -6.59
N TRP A 253 -4.18 -7.09 -6.84
CA TRP A 253 -3.75 -8.44 -7.24
C TRP A 253 -3.27 -8.44 -8.70
N GLN A 254 -1.95 -8.49 -8.86
CA GLN A 254 -1.23 -8.59 -10.14
C GLN A 254 -1.35 -7.40 -11.13
N ALA A 255 -1.87 -6.25 -10.71
CA ALA A 255 -2.04 -5.07 -11.57
C ALA A 255 -0.71 -4.47 -12.11
N PRO A 256 -0.47 -4.47 -13.44
CA PRO A 256 0.52 -3.61 -14.08
C PRO A 256 -0.20 -2.35 -14.57
N ARG A 257 -0.30 -1.34 -13.70
CA ARG A 257 -0.99 -0.09 -14.05
C ARG A 257 -0.25 0.61 -15.20
N LEU A 258 -0.92 0.72 -16.34
CA LEU A 258 -0.39 1.34 -17.56
C LEU A 258 -0.11 2.84 -17.32
N ALA A 259 1.01 3.33 -17.85
CA ALA A 259 1.56 4.67 -17.57
C ALA A 259 0.80 5.86 -18.19
N LYS A 260 -0.46 5.65 -18.58
CA LYS A 260 -1.45 6.68 -18.94
C LYS A 260 -2.84 6.16 -18.60
N PRO A 261 -3.74 7.00 -18.06
CA PRO A 261 -5.15 6.72 -18.24
C PRO A 261 -5.42 6.75 -19.75
N LEU A 262 -5.78 5.59 -20.31
CA LEU A 262 -6.62 5.57 -21.50
C LEU A 262 -7.90 6.35 -21.16
N ALA A 263 -8.51 6.95 -22.18
CA ALA A 263 -9.76 7.71 -22.03
C ALA A 263 -10.82 6.90 -21.22
N PRO A 264 -11.85 7.54 -20.63
CA PRO A 264 -12.86 6.91 -19.73
C PRO A 264 -13.78 5.84 -20.38
N ARG A 265 -13.27 5.08 -21.35
CA ARG A 265 -13.78 3.88 -22.01
C ARG A 265 -12.68 2.82 -22.18
N ALA A 266 -11.79 2.67 -21.20
CA ALA A 266 -10.94 1.48 -21.14
C ALA A 266 -11.84 0.28 -20.81
N GLY A 267 -12.09 -0.58 -21.80
CA GLY A 267 -13.03 -1.70 -21.67
C GLY A 267 -12.56 -2.80 -20.70
N ARG A 268 -13.45 -3.76 -20.41
CA ARG A 268 -13.08 -4.98 -19.68
C ARG A 268 -12.01 -5.74 -20.46
N VAL A 269 -11.04 -6.31 -19.76
CA VAL A 269 -10.04 -7.23 -20.32
C VAL A 269 -10.46 -8.65 -19.98
N GLN A 270 -10.29 -9.58 -20.92
CA GLN A 270 -10.66 -10.98 -20.76
C GLN A 270 -9.48 -11.92 -21.07
N ALA A 271 -9.47 -13.06 -20.40
CA ALA A 271 -8.72 -14.25 -20.77
C ALA A 271 -9.67 -15.47 -20.79
N ARG A 272 -9.38 -16.43 -21.67
CA ARG A 272 -10.18 -17.65 -21.83
C ARG A 272 -9.27 -18.88 -21.80
N ALA A 273 -9.76 -19.98 -21.25
CA ALA A 273 -9.09 -21.27 -21.26
C ALA A 273 -10.10 -22.42 -21.31
N ALA A 274 -9.92 -23.36 -22.24
CA ALA A 274 -10.67 -24.61 -22.22
C ALA A 274 -10.24 -25.47 -21.02
N LEU A 275 -11.20 -26.09 -20.33
CA LEU A 275 -10.90 -27.07 -19.29
C LEU A 275 -10.28 -28.33 -19.91
N PRO A 276 -9.10 -28.78 -19.44
CA PRO A 276 -8.47 -30.01 -19.93
C PRO A 276 -9.39 -31.21 -19.87
N ALA A 277 -9.47 -31.99 -20.96
CA ALA A 277 -10.41 -33.10 -21.11
C ALA A 277 -10.29 -34.17 -20.01
N ASP A 278 -9.10 -34.34 -19.42
CA ASP A 278 -8.90 -35.25 -18.28
C ASP A 278 -9.57 -34.72 -16.99
N LEU A 279 -9.57 -33.40 -16.76
CA LEU A 279 -10.26 -32.77 -15.65
C LEU A 279 -11.79 -32.77 -15.88
N VAL A 280 -12.25 -32.47 -17.10
CA VAL A 280 -13.68 -32.55 -17.45
C VAL A 280 -14.23 -33.95 -17.20
N ARG A 281 -13.52 -35.00 -17.63
CA ARG A 281 -13.91 -36.38 -17.34
C ARG A 281 -13.95 -36.66 -15.84
N ARG A 282 -12.94 -36.24 -15.07
CA ARG A 282 -12.90 -36.44 -13.60
C ARG A 282 -14.01 -35.72 -12.86
N LEU A 283 -14.39 -34.51 -13.28
CA LEU A 283 -15.52 -33.75 -12.73
C LEU A 283 -16.85 -34.48 -12.97
N THR A 284 -17.02 -35.07 -14.14
CA THR A 284 -18.20 -35.87 -14.49
C THR A 284 -18.22 -37.22 -13.77
N ASP A 285 -17.07 -37.92 -13.72
CA ASP A 285 -16.90 -39.21 -13.03
C ASP A 285 -17.12 -39.07 -11.50
N ALA A 286 -16.68 -37.96 -10.89
CA ALA A 286 -16.90 -37.69 -9.46
C ALA A 286 -18.40 -37.55 -9.13
N ASN A 287 -19.17 -36.91 -10.00
CA ASN A 287 -20.62 -36.76 -9.88
C ASN A 287 -21.37 -38.09 -10.09
N ALA A 288 -20.85 -39.00 -10.94
CA ALA A 288 -21.50 -40.26 -11.27
C ALA A 288 -21.30 -41.37 -10.21
N ASN A 289 -20.25 -41.29 -9.39
CA ASN A 289 -19.91 -42.30 -8.38
C ASN A 289 -20.29 -41.88 -6.94
N GLY A 290 -21.17 -40.88 -6.78
CA GLY A 290 -21.70 -40.48 -5.48
C GLY A 290 -22.74 -41.48 -4.95
N ASP A 291 -22.29 -42.59 -4.37
CA ASP A 291 -23.16 -43.44 -3.54
C ASP A 291 -23.75 -42.59 -2.39
N GLY A 292 -25.05 -42.74 -2.15
CA GLY A 292 -25.89 -41.76 -1.41
C GLY A 292 -25.70 -41.68 0.10
N ASP A 293 -24.47 -41.68 0.60
CA ASP A 293 -24.12 -41.64 2.03
C ASP A 293 -23.28 -40.39 2.39
N GLY A 294 -23.86 -39.21 2.15
CA GLY A 294 -23.46 -37.94 2.78
C GLY A 294 -22.09 -37.33 2.46
N ASP A 295 -21.28 -37.94 1.60
CA ASP A 295 -19.89 -37.52 1.32
C ASP A 295 -19.79 -36.43 0.22
N ALA A 296 -18.66 -35.72 0.19
CA ALA A 296 -18.41 -34.54 -0.63
C ALA A 296 -18.39 -34.77 -2.16
N SER A 297 -18.54 -36.02 -2.63
CA SER A 297 -18.63 -36.40 -4.04
C SER A 297 -19.95 -35.97 -4.71
N ALA A 298 -21.02 -35.77 -3.94
CA ALA A 298 -22.36 -35.47 -4.46
C ALA A 298 -22.60 -34.01 -4.93
N ALA A 299 -21.59 -33.14 -4.88
CA ALA A 299 -21.77 -31.70 -5.07
C ALA A 299 -21.92 -31.23 -6.53
N GLY A 300 -21.60 -32.09 -7.51
CA GLY A 300 -21.62 -31.75 -8.94
C GLY A 300 -20.50 -30.80 -9.41
N PRO A 301 -20.29 -30.65 -10.74
CA PRO A 301 -19.15 -29.89 -11.27
C PRO A 301 -19.14 -28.41 -10.89
N GLU A 302 -20.31 -27.75 -10.85
CA GLU A 302 -20.44 -26.33 -10.48
C GLU A 302 -19.90 -26.07 -9.07
N ARG A 303 -20.45 -26.74 -8.05
CA ARG A 303 -20.09 -26.51 -6.65
C ARG A 303 -18.61 -26.79 -6.39
N LEU A 304 -18.03 -27.77 -7.08
CA LEU A 304 -16.60 -28.08 -6.98
C LEU A 304 -15.74 -26.96 -7.58
N LEU A 305 -16.03 -26.53 -8.81
CA LEU A 305 -15.31 -25.41 -9.44
C LEU A 305 -15.45 -24.11 -8.63
N HIS A 306 -16.62 -23.87 -8.05
CA HIS A 306 -16.88 -22.74 -7.17
C HIS A 306 -16.08 -22.84 -5.85
N ALA A 307 -16.04 -24.01 -5.20
CA ALA A 307 -15.23 -24.21 -4.00
C ALA A 307 -13.72 -24.03 -4.27
N VAL A 308 -13.23 -24.45 -5.44
CA VAL A 308 -11.85 -24.19 -5.88
C VAL A 308 -11.61 -22.70 -6.13
N TRP A 309 -12.57 -21.98 -6.70
CA TRP A 309 -12.48 -20.52 -6.88
C TRP A 309 -12.37 -19.81 -5.53
N LEU A 310 -13.26 -20.11 -4.59
CA LEU A 310 -13.23 -19.53 -3.24
C LEU A 310 -11.94 -19.90 -2.48
N LEU A 311 -11.37 -21.10 -2.71
CA LEU A 311 -10.06 -21.46 -2.17
C LEU A 311 -8.92 -20.66 -2.82
N LEU A 312 -8.97 -20.38 -4.13
CA LEU A 312 -7.98 -19.51 -4.78
C LEU A 312 -8.05 -18.08 -4.21
N LEU A 313 -9.26 -17.54 -4.01
CA LEU A 313 -9.44 -16.25 -3.34
C LEU A 313 -8.88 -16.27 -1.91
N ALA A 314 -9.15 -17.33 -1.13
CA ALA A 314 -8.57 -17.51 0.20
C ALA A 314 -7.03 -17.53 0.15
N ARG A 315 -6.43 -18.22 -0.82
CA ARG A 315 -4.96 -18.25 -1.01
C ARG A 315 -4.38 -16.88 -1.31
N LEU A 316 -4.98 -16.13 -2.22
CA LEU A 316 -4.54 -14.77 -2.59
C LEU A 316 -4.72 -13.78 -1.42
N ASN A 317 -5.74 -13.99 -0.59
CA ASN A 317 -6.04 -13.21 0.62
C ASN A 317 -5.35 -13.71 1.91
N GLY A 318 -4.44 -14.69 1.83
CA GLY A 318 -3.70 -15.21 3.00
C GLY A 318 -4.55 -15.94 4.05
N PHE A 319 -5.70 -16.51 3.65
CA PHE A 319 -6.73 -17.13 4.50
C PHE A 319 -7.47 -16.17 5.47
N GLU A 320 -7.33 -14.85 5.30
CA GLU A 320 -8.19 -13.90 6.02
C GLU A 320 -9.66 -14.00 5.57
N PRO A 321 -10.66 -13.77 6.45
CA PRO A 321 -12.07 -13.76 6.10
C PRO A 321 -12.39 -12.75 5.00
N PHE A 322 -13.30 -13.11 4.09
CA PHE A 322 -13.65 -12.28 2.93
C PHE A 322 -15.11 -12.46 2.50
N VAL A 323 -15.58 -11.58 1.61
CA VAL A 323 -16.86 -11.75 0.92
C VAL A 323 -16.59 -11.79 -0.59
N ALA A 324 -17.17 -12.79 -1.26
CA ALA A 324 -17.17 -12.93 -2.73
C ALA A 324 -18.62 -13.01 -3.24
N GLY A 325 -18.81 -12.94 -4.56
CA GLY A 325 -20.11 -13.05 -5.21
C GLY A 325 -20.30 -14.38 -5.93
N TRP A 326 -21.52 -14.89 -5.92
CA TRP A 326 -21.97 -16.00 -6.75
C TRP A 326 -23.08 -15.50 -7.66
N ARG A 327 -22.84 -15.50 -8.98
CA ARG A 327 -23.88 -15.22 -9.97
C ARG A 327 -24.66 -16.50 -10.22
N HIS A 328 -25.93 -16.47 -9.82
CA HIS A 328 -26.88 -17.57 -9.95
C HIS A 328 -28.07 -17.13 -10.81
N ASP A 329 -28.57 -18.02 -11.67
CA ASP A 329 -29.77 -17.80 -12.47
C ASP A 329 -30.96 -18.52 -11.83
N CYS A 330 -31.85 -17.75 -11.19
CA CYS A 330 -32.97 -18.29 -10.42
C CYS A 330 -33.96 -19.09 -11.29
N ARG A 331 -33.93 -18.97 -12.63
CA ARG A 331 -34.81 -19.75 -13.53
C ARG A 331 -34.56 -21.25 -13.46
N ALA A 332 -33.35 -21.68 -13.06
CA ALA A 332 -33.01 -23.08 -12.90
C ALA A 332 -33.81 -23.75 -11.76
N ASP A 333 -34.20 -22.98 -10.74
CA ASP A 333 -34.86 -23.47 -9.53
C ASP A 333 -36.39 -23.56 -9.67
N TYR A 334 -36.98 -22.91 -10.69
CA TYR A 334 -38.42 -22.82 -10.88
C TYR A 334 -38.83 -23.26 -12.29
N ASP A 335 -39.45 -24.43 -12.41
CA ASP A 335 -39.91 -24.98 -13.71
C ASP A 335 -40.81 -24.01 -14.50
N LEU A 336 -41.63 -23.21 -13.81
CA LEU A 336 -42.49 -22.19 -14.42
C LEU A 336 -41.70 -21.04 -15.06
N MET A 337 -40.51 -20.72 -14.57
CA MET A 337 -39.68 -19.60 -15.07
C MET A 337 -38.65 -20.03 -16.11
N ARG A 338 -38.54 -21.33 -16.39
CA ARG A 338 -37.55 -21.89 -17.32
C ARG A 338 -37.80 -21.36 -18.74
N GLY A 339 -36.81 -20.66 -19.31
CA GLY A 339 -36.94 -20.00 -20.61
C GLY A 339 -37.71 -18.68 -20.58
N GLY A 340 -38.06 -18.15 -19.40
CA GLY A 340 -38.68 -16.84 -19.23
C GLY A 340 -37.72 -15.68 -19.55
N MET A 341 -38.29 -14.60 -20.09
CA MET A 341 -37.58 -13.34 -20.35
C MET A 341 -37.75 -12.35 -19.20
N GLY A 342 -36.64 -11.80 -18.69
CA GLY A 342 -36.67 -10.92 -17.52
C GLY A 342 -35.31 -10.76 -16.83
N LEU A 343 -35.36 -10.32 -15.57
CA LEU A 343 -34.20 -10.22 -14.68
C LEU A 343 -34.29 -11.33 -13.63
N PHE A 344 -33.53 -12.40 -13.83
CA PHE A 344 -33.48 -13.57 -12.93
C PHE A 344 -32.07 -13.87 -12.44
N GLU A 345 -31.02 -13.40 -13.12
CA GLU A 345 -29.65 -13.45 -12.63
C GLU A 345 -29.45 -12.56 -11.39
N LYS A 346 -28.96 -13.15 -10.29
CA LYS A 346 -28.62 -12.45 -9.04
C LYS A 346 -27.17 -12.70 -8.67
N ILE A 347 -26.48 -11.70 -8.12
CA ILE A 347 -25.16 -11.88 -7.50
C ILE A 347 -25.36 -11.99 -5.98
N LEU A 348 -25.33 -13.22 -5.48
CA LEU A 348 -25.54 -13.55 -4.07
C LEU A 348 -24.20 -13.49 -3.30
N PRO A 349 -24.14 -12.87 -2.11
CA PRO A 349 -22.90 -12.70 -1.38
C PRO A 349 -22.52 -13.92 -0.52
N MET A 350 -21.31 -14.44 -0.75
CA MET A 350 -20.71 -15.51 0.03
C MET A 350 -19.69 -14.93 1.02
N ALA A 351 -20.09 -14.79 2.28
CA ALA A 351 -19.19 -14.50 3.38
C ALA A 351 -18.44 -15.78 3.78
N MET A 352 -17.11 -15.75 3.66
CA MET A 352 -16.24 -16.91 3.85
C MET A 352 -15.26 -16.68 5.00
N THR A 353 -15.16 -17.67 5.90
CA THR A 353 -14.16 -17.69 6.97
C THR A 353 -13.32 -18.97 6.83
N PRO A 354 -12.34 -18.99 5.90
CA PRO A 354 -11.62 -20.20 5.56
C PRO A 354 -10.65 -20.60 6.69
N ARG A 355 -10.52 -21.91 6.93
CA ARG A 355 -9.59 -22.46 7.93
C ARG A 355 -8.47 -23.22 7.22
N PRO A 356 -7.22 -22.74 7.22
CA PRO A 356 -6.14 -23.33 6.41
C PRO A 356 -5.94 -24.83 6.70
N GLU A 357 -6.14 -25.27 7.93
CA GLU A 357 -6.01 -26.66 8.40
C GLU A 357 -7.19 -27.60 8.05
N ALA A 358 -8.35 -27.07 7.67
CA ALA A 358 -9.52 -27.88 7.30
C ALA A 358 -9.29 -28.62 5.96
N ARG A 359 -9.94 -29.77 5.76
CA ARG A 359 -9.79 -30.54 4.51
C ARG A 359 -10.55 -29.88 3.37
N PHE A 360 -10.09 -30.09 2.13
CA PHE A 360 -10.83 -29.61 0.96
C PHE A 360 -12.21 -30.26 0.83
N SER A 361 -12.38 -31.53 1.23
CA SER A 361 -13.70 -32.19 1.33
C SER A 361 -14.68 -31.42 2.22
N ASP A 362 -14.20 -30.98 3.38
CA ASP A 362 -15.01 -30.30 4.39
C ASP A 362 -15.37 -28.89 3.92
N TRP A 363 -14.43 -28.23 3.22
CA TRP A 363 -14.63 -26.95 2.55
C TRP A 363 -15.64 -27.03 1.40
N LEU A 364 -15.55 -28.07 0.56
CA LEU A 364 -16.51 -28.30 -0.53
C LEU A 364 -17.92 -28.51 0.03
N ALA A 365 -18.06 -29.34 1.06
CA ALA A 365 -19.34 -29.55 1.74
C ALA A 365 -19.88 -28.24 2.36
N HIS A 366 -19.02 -27.43 2.97
CA HIS A 366 -19.40 -26.12 3.52
C HIS A 366 -19.85 -25.12 2.45
N CYS A 367 -19.09 -24.99 1.36
CA CYS A 367 -19.43 -24.15 0.21
C CYS A 367 -20.73 -24.60 -0.47
N ALA A 368 -20.93 -25.91 -0.62
CA ALA A 368 -22.17 -26.47 -1.17
C ALA A 368 -23.37 -26.24 -0.25
N ALA A 369 -23.21 -26.36 1.08
CA ALA A 369 -24.26 -26.08 2.05
C ALA A 369 -24.66 -24.59 2.07
N ILE A 370 -23.70 -23.65 2.06
CA ILE A 370 -24.00 -22.22 1.85
C ILE A 370 -24.71 -22.06 0.51
N ALA A 371 -24.16 -22.69 -0.54
CA ALA A 371 -24.69 -22.74 -1.90
C ALA A 371 -26.20 -23.05 -1.96
N THR A 372 -26.63 -24.07 -1.22
CA THR A 372 -28.02 -24.54 -1.16
C THR A 372 -28.89 -23.59 -0.33
N ASN A 373 -28.44 -23.17 0.86
CA ASN A 373 -29.19 -22.21 1.68
C ASN A 373 -29.37 -20.85 0.96
N HIS A 374 -28.46 -20.48 0.07
CA HIS A 374 -28.60 -19.30 -0.80
C HIS A 374 -29.74 -19.46 -1.80
N VAL A 375 -29.90 -20.62 -2.45
CA VAL A 375 -31.05 -20.89 -3.33
C VAL A 375 -32.37 -20.80 -2.56
N ASP A 376 -32.43 -21.33 -1.33
CA ASP A 376 -33.62 -21.24 -0.48
C ASP A 376 -33.95 -19.79 -0.03
N ALA A 377 -32.94 -18.91 0.07
CA ALA A 377 -33.06 -17.57 0.64
C ALA A 377 -32.92 -16.41 -0.37
N GLN A 378 -32.63 -16.69 -1.65
CA GLN A 378 -32.28 -15.71 -2.68
C GLN A 378 -33.37 -14.69 -2.99
N GLU A 379 -34.64 -15.05 -2.79
CA GLU A 379 -35.76 -14.13 -3.00
C GLU A 379 -35.87 -13.09 -1.88
N TYR A 380 -35.37 -13.41 -0.68
CA TYR A 380 -35.35 -12.51 0.47
C TYR A 380 -34.06 -11.68 0.55
N TRP A 381 -33.15 -11.84 -0.40
CA TRP A 381 -31.98 -10.96 -0.52
C TRP A 381 -32.45 -9.54 -0.87
N PRO A 382 -32.14 -8.51 -0.05
CA PRO A 382 -32.60 -7.16 -0.31
C PRO A 382 -31.80 -6.53 -1.46
N VAL A 383 -32.32 -6.66 -2.68
CA VAL A 383 -31.72 -6.12 -3.92
C VAL A 383 -31.61 -4.57 -3.88
N ASP A 384 -32.47 -3.92 -3.08
CA ASP A 384 -32.47 -2.46 -2.84
C ASP A 384 -31.61 -2.01 -1.64
N ALA A 385 -30.98 -2.91 -0.88
CA ALA A 385 -30.11 -2.51 0.23
C ALA A 385 -28.80 -1.88 -0.31
N PRO A 386 -28.26 -0.82 0.34
CA PRO A 386 -26.98 -0.26 -0.07
C PRO A 386 -25.91 -1.35 0.01
N PRO A 387 -25.31 -1.77 -1.13
CA PRO A 387 -24.47 -2.95 -1.14
C PRO A 387 -23.20 -2.67 -0.35
N THR A 388 -22.83 -3.59 0.54
CA THR A 388 -21.41 -3.85 0.80
C THR A 388 -20.83 -4.35 -0.52
N THR A 389 -20.27 -3.44 -1.32
CA THR A 389 -19.80 -3.69 -2.70
C THR A 389 -18.73 -4.77 -2.80
N ALA A 390 -18.13 -5.17 -1.67
CA ALA A 390 -17.19 -6.27 -1.52
C ALA A 390 -17.58 -7.56 -2.29
N HIS A 391 -18.85 -7.96 -2.30
CA HIS A 391 -19.30 -9.17 -3.02
C HIS A 391 -19.23 -9.04 -4.55
N ARG A 392 -18.98 -7.84 -5.10
CA ARG A 392 -18.76 -7.60 -6.53
C ARG A 392 -17.27 -7.47 -6.88
N GLU A 393 -16.35 -7.51 -5.91
CA GLU A 393 -14.91 -7.46 -6.19
C GLU A 393 -14.42 -8.76 -6.88
N ALA A 394 -14.95 -9.92 -6.47
CA ALA A 394 -14.66 -11.21 -7.08
C ALA A 394 -15.94 -12.05 -7.19
N VAL A 395 -16.35 -12.38 -8.42
CA VAL A 395 -17.61 -13.11 -8.72
C VAL A 395 -17.32 -14.44 -9.42
N PHE A 396 -17.96 -15.52 -8.98
CA PHE A 396 -18.08 -16.78 -9.72
C PHE A 396 -19.41 -16.82 -10.46
N GLY A 397 -19.42 -17.20 -11.74
CA GLY A 397 -20.64 -17.40 -12.52
C GLY A 397 -20.64 -18.76 -13.21
N TRP A 398 -21.81 -19.37 -13.31
CA TRP A 398 -22.04 -20.63 -14.01
C TRP A 398 -23.10 -20.45 -15.10
N ARG A 399 -22.85 -21.01 -16.29
CA ARG A 399 -23.80 -21.06 -17.40
C ARG A 399 -23.68 -22.38 -18.15
N GLU A 400 -24.80 -23.02 -18.44
CA GLU A 400 -24.83 -24.13 -19.39
C GLU A 400 -24.74 -23.60 -20.83
N ALA A 401 -23.95 -24.28 -21.65
CA ALA A 401 -23.76 -23.94 -23.05
C ALA A 401 -24.99 -24.37 -23.86
N VAL A 402 -25.73 -23.39 -24.39
CA VAL A 402 -26.84 -23.67 -25.30
C VAL A 402 -26.30 -24.26 -26.61
N PRO A 403 -26.73 -25.47 -27.02
CA PRO A 403 -26.29 -26.08 -28.27
C PRO A 403 -26.67 -25.19 -29.46
N PRO A 404 -25.73 -24.83 -30.35
CA PRO A 404 -26.04 -24.01 -31.51
C PRO A 404 -26.86 -24.78 -32.54
N ALA A 405 -27.76 -24.07 -33.23
CA ALA A 405 -28.42 -24.58 -34.42
C ALA A 405 -27.42 -24.82 -35.56
N ALA A 406 -27.79 -25.66 -36.54
CA ALA A 406 -26.89 -25.99 -37.65
C ALA A 406 -26.51 -24.74 -38.47
N GLY A 407 -25.20 -24.45 -38.56
CA GLY A 407 -24.66 -23.25 -39.22
C GLY A 407 -24.62 -22.00 -38.33
N TRP A 408 -24.96 -22.08 -37.04
CA TRP A 408 -24.88 -20.97 -36.10
C TRP A 408 -23.75 -21.21 -35.08
N SER A 409 -23.23 -20.15 -34.46
CA SER A 409 -22.40 -20.26 -33.25
C SER A 409 -23.26 -20.30 -32.00
N ALA A 410 -22.66 -20.69 -30.87
CA ALA A 410 -23.25 -20.38 -29.56
C ALA A 410 -23.40 -18.84 -29.42
N PRO A 411 -24.42 -18.34 -28.69
CA PRO A 411 -24.55 -16.92 -28.39
C PRO A 411 -23.43 -16.42 -27.46
N GLU A 412 -22.75 -15.35 -27.87
CA GLU A 412 -21.87 -14.56 -27.02
C GLU A 412 -22.63 -13.35 -26.46
N VAL A 413 -22.29 -12.92 -25.24
CA VAL A 413 -22.88 -11.74 -24.59
C VAL A 413 -21.80 -10.84 -24.01
N GLU A 414 -21.83 -9.56 -24.34
CA GLU A 414 -21.09 -8.52 -23.65
C GLU A 414 -21.85 -8.15 -22.37
N LEU A 415 -21.32 -8.62 -21.24
CA LEU A 415 -21.84 -8.30 -19.91
C LEU A 415 -21.49 -6.84 -19.56
N PRO A 416 -22.46 -5.96 -19.28
CA PRO A 416 -22.23 -4.53 -19.01
C PRO A 416 -21.70 -4.28 -17.59
N GLU A 417 -20.94 -5.22 -17.03
CA GLU A 417 -20.45 -5.22 -15.66
C GLU A 417 -19.41 -4.12 -15.43
N ARG A 418 -19.92 -2.90 -15.19
CA ARG A 418 -19.17 -1.74 -14.71
C ARG A 418 -18.82 -1.85 -13.22
N ASP A 419 -19.59 -2.65 -12.48
CA ASP A 419 -19.54 -2.76 -11.02
C ASP A 419 -18.81 -4.01 -10.49
N VAL A 420 -18.38 -4.93 -11.36
CA VAL A 420 -17.68 -6.17 -10.96
C VAL A 420 -16.20 -6.07 -11.31
N ALA A 421 -15.30 -6.12 -10.32
CA ALA A 421 -13.88 -5.92 -10.56
C ALA A 421 -13.21 -7.13 -11.26
N LEU A 422 -13.59 -8.36 -10.86
CA LEU A 422 -13.15 -9.63 -11.44
C LEU A 422 -14.30 -10.65 -11.46
N SER A 423 -14.58 -11.27 -12.62
CA SER A 423 -15.52 -12.40 -12.74
C SER A 423 -14.84 -13.62 -13.36
N LEU A 424 -15.05 -14.80 -12.77
CA LEU A 424 -14.78 -16.10 -13.38
C LEU A 424 -16.11 -16.72 -13.81
N ASP A 425 -16.38 -16.70 -15.11
CA ASP A 425 -17.55 -17.29 -15.74
C ASP A 425 -17.19 -18.67 -16.29
N VAL A 426 -17.87 -19.74 -15.85
CA VAL A 426 -17.74 -21.09 -16.39
C VAL A 426 -18.85 -21.34 -17.41
N HIS A 427 -18.48 -21.68 -18.65
CA HIS A 427 -19.41 -22.09 -19.71
C HIS A 427 -19.35 -23.61 -19.83
N TRP A 428 -20.35 -24.32 -19.31
CA TRP A 428 -20.34 -25.77 -19.19
C TRP A 428 -21.02 -26.45 -20.38
N GLY A 429 -20.32 -27.36 -21.06
CA GLY A 429 -20.83 -28.08 -22.22
C GLY A 429 -19.90 -29.22 -22.65
N PRO A 430 -19.98 -29.72 -23.90
CA PRO A 430 -19.10 -30.80 -24.39
C PRO A 430 -17.61 -30.44 -24.36
N ARG A 431 -17.29 -29.14 -24.41
CA ARG A 431 -15.96 -28.56 -24.19
C ARG A 431 -16.13 -27.36 -23.25
N PRO A 432 -16.04 -27.55 -21.92
CA PRO A 432 -16.22 -26.45 -20.99
C PRO A 432 -15.12 -25.39 -21.11
N GLU A 433 -15.51 -24.12 -21.07
CA GLU A 433 -14.59 -22.97 -21.12
C GLU A 433 -14.63 -22.17 -19.80
N LEU A 434 -13.47 -21.71 -19.36
CA LEU A 434 -13.30 -20.74 -18.28
C LEU A 434 -13.05 -19.36 -18.90
N VAL A 435 -13.90 -18.38 -18.58
CA VAL A 435 -13.79 -17.00 -19.04
C VAL A 435 -13.55 -16.09 -17.84
N LEU A 436 -12.34 -15.57 -17.70
CA LEU A 436 -11.97 -14.64 -16.63
C LEU A 436 -11.99 -13.21 -17.19
N SER A 437 -12.81 -12.33 -16.61
CA SER A 437 -13.02 -10.95 -17.05
C SER A 437 -12.73 -9.94 -15.93
N ALA A 438 -12.10 -8.81 -16.24
CA ALA A 438 -11.78 -7.79 -15.23
C ALA A 438 -11.74 -6.36 -15.79
N ASP A 439 -11.75 -5.36 -14.91
CA ASP A 439 -11.50 -3.95 -15.24
C ASP A 439 -10.11 -3.76 -15.88
N GLY A 440 -10.07 -3.33 -17.15
CA GLY A 440 -8.84 -3.11 -17.92
C GLY A 440 -7.97 -1.94 -17.47
N THR A 441 -8.45 -1.08 -16.57
CA THR A 441 -7.63 -0.07 -15.88
C THR A 441 -6.82 -0.66 -14.72
N ARG A 442 -7.27 -1.80 -14.19
CA ARG A 442 -6.66 -2.50 -13.04
C ARG A 442 -5.86 -3.73 -13.48
N HIS A 443 -6.36 -4.52 -14.43
CA HIS A 443 -5.78 -5.82 -14.80
C HIS A 443 -5.29 -5.89 -16.24
N SER A 444 -4.21 -6.65 -16.46
CA SER A 444 -3.77 -7.06 -17.79
C SER A 444 -4.21 -8.48 -18.13
N ARG A 445 -4.32 -8.78 -19.42
CA ARG A 445 -4.66 -10.12 -19.91
C ARG A 445 -3.71 -11.20 -19.38
N ALA A 446 -2.40 -10.90 -19.32
CA ALA A 446 -1.41 -11.82 -18.76
C ALA A 446 -1.62 -12.12 -17.26
N ALA A 447 -2.22 -11.20 -16.48
CA ALA A 447 -2.62 -11.48 -15.10
C ALA A 447 -3.81 -12.43 -15.04
N LEU A 448 -4.79 -12.24 -15.93
CA LEU A 448 -5.95 -13.12 -16.02
C LEU A 448 -5.56 -14.54 -16.50
N GLU A 449 -4.65 -14.64 -17.48
CA GLU A 449 -4.08 -15.93 -17.95
C GLU A 449 -3.33 -16.66 -16.82
N ARG A 450 -2.58 -15.96 -15.96
CA ARG A 450 -1.96 -16.56 -14.77
C ARG A 450 -2.98 -17.04 -13.74
N LEU A 451 -4.02 -16.25 -13.45
CA LEU A 451 -5.09 -16.65 -12.53
C LEU A 451 -5.83 -17.91 -13.02
N LEU A 452 -6.07 -18.04 -14.33
CA LEU A 452 -6.62 -19.27 -14.94
C LEU A 452 -5.68 -20.48 -14.80
N CYS A 453 -4.36 -20.28 -14.96
CA CYS A 453 -3.37 -21.34 -14.72
C CYS A 453 -3.31 -21.77 -13.24
N GLN A 454 -3.36 -20.81 -12.31
CA GLN A 454 -3.40 -21.06 -10.86
C GLN A 454 -4.67 -21.79 -10.45
N PHE A 455 -5.83 -21.36 -10.96
CA PHE A 455 -7.12 -22.05 -10.77
C PHE A 455 -7.06 -23.50 -11.29
N THR A 456 -6.52 -23.72 -12.49
CA THR A 456 -6.43 -25.06 -13.10
C THR A 456 -5.46 -25.98 -12.36
N THR A 457 -4.35 -25.43 -11.84
CA THR A 457 -3.40 -26.17 -11.00
C THR A 457 -4.03 -26.55 -9.67
N LEU A 458 -4.71 -25.60 -9.02
CA LEU A 458 -5.43 -25.83 -7.76
C LEU A 458 -6.57 -26.84 -7.91
N LEU A 459 -7.34 -26.77 -9.01
CA LEU A 459 -8.38 -27.73 -9.37
C LEU A 459 -7.82 -29.15 -9.48
N ARG A 460 -6.69 -29.32 -10.16
CA ARG A 460 -6.01 -30.62 -10.28
C ARG A 460 -5.59 -31.15 -8.92
N ALA A 461 -4.94 -30.32 -8.10
CA ALA A 461 -4.52 -30.69 -6.75
C ALA A 461 -5.70 -31.05 -5.83
N ALA A 462 -6.80 -30.32 -5.91
CA ALA A 462 -8.02 -30.58 -5.14
C ALA A 462 -8.69 -31.91 -5.53
N LEU A 463 -8.69 -32.25 -6.82
CA LEU A 463 -9.20 -33.53 -7.34
C LEU A 463 -8.24 -34.71 -7.06
N ASP A 464 -6.93 -34.46 -6.98
CA ASP A 464 -5.92 -35.49 -6.65
C ASP A 464 -5.89 -35.79 -5.14
N HIS A 465 -6.14 -34.79 -4.30
CA HIS A 465 -5.96 -34.86 -2.85
C HIS A 465 -7.13 -34.23 -2.05
N PRO A 466 -8.38 -34.70 -2.21
CA PRO A 466 -9.56 -34.06 -1.62
C PRO A 466 -9.56 -34.02 -0.09
N HIS A 467 -8.86 -34.95 0.58
CA HIS A 467 -8.75 -34.97 2.04
C HIS A 467 -7.50 -34.26 2.58
N ALA A 468 -6.68 -33.64 1.73
CA ALA A 468 -5.59 -32.78 2.18
C ALA A 468 -6.15 -31.50 2.81
N ALA A 469 -5.42 -30.95 3.78
CA ALA A 469 -5.72 -29.64 4.32
C ALA A 469 -5.68 -28.57 3.21
N MET A 470 -6.55 -27.57 3.24
CA MET A 470 -6.63 -26.51 2.22
C MET A 470 -5.29 -25.79 2.02
N HIS A 471 -4.57 -25.53 3.10
CA HIS A 471 -3.23 -24.96 3.02
C HIS A 471 -2.21 -25.88 2.36
N MET A 472 -2.45 -27.17 2.13
CA MET A 472 -1.53 -28.06 1.42
C MET A 472 -1.73 -28.05 -0.10
N LEU A 473 -2.86 -27.56 -0.62
CA LEU A 473 -3.16 -27.51 -2.05
C LEU A 473 -2.53 -26.26 -2.70
N ASP A 474 -1.35 -26.40 -3.29
CA ASP A 474 -0.54 -25.30 -3.83
C ASP A 474 -1.06 -24.82 -5.21
N PRO A 475 -1.45 -23.54 -5.39
CA PRO A 475 -1.82 -22.99 -6.70
C PRO A 475 -0.60 -22.69 -7.60
N VAL A 476 0.63 -22.73 -7.08
CA VAL A 476 1.86 -22.39 -7.83
C VAL A 476 2.32 -23.56 -8.69
N GLY A 477 1.94 -23.54 -9.97
CA GLY A 477 2.40 -24.48 -10.99
C GLY A 477 3.90 -24.34 -11.31
N GLU A 478 4.48 -25.35 -11.96
CA GLU A 478 5.94 -25.47 -12.16
C GLU A 478 6.58 -24.29 -12.93
N ALA A 479 5.88 -23.75 -13.92
CA ALA A 479 6.33 -22.58 -14.67
C ALA A 479 6.41 -21.32 -13.79
N GLU A 480 5.41 -21.11 -12.92
CA GLU A 480 5.40 -19.98 -11.98
C GLU A 480 6.43 -20.18 -10.87
N ARG A 481 6.56 -21.41 -10.32
CA ARG A 481 7.62 -21.80 -9.38
C ARG A 481 9.01 -21.48 -9.94
N THR A 482 9.26 -21.84 -11.20
CA THR A 482 10.51 -21.56 -11.90
C THR A 482 10.75 -20.05 -12.03
N ALA A 483 9.73 -19.26 -12.39
CA ALA A 483 9.85 -17.81 -12.49
C ALA A 483 10.13 -17.13 -11.13
N LEU A 484 9.42 -17.55 -10.08
CA LEU A 484 9.61 -17.03 -8.71
C LEU A 484 11.02 -17.35 -8.16
N LEU A 485 11.56 -18.55 -8.43
CA LEU A 485 12.93 -18.92 -8.05
C LEU A 485 14.01 -18.32 -8.98
N ALA A 486 13.62 -17.88 -10.19
CA ALA A 486 14.47 -17.15 -11.11
C ALA A 486 14.65 -15.67 -10.69
N TRP A 487 13.72 -15.09 -9.96
CA TRP A 487 13.83 -13.72 -9.42
C TRP A 487 14.84 -13.66 -8.26
N ARG A 488 16.10 -13.40 -8.59
CA ARG A 488 17.24 -13.29 -7.67
C ARG A 488 18.30 -12.35 -8.24
N GLY A 489 19.29 -11.98 -7.42
CA GLY A 489 20.44 -11.21 -7.87
C GLY A 489 21.32 -12.00 -8.84
N GLU A 490 21.90 -11.30 -9.82
CA GLU A 490 22.95 -11.87 -10.67
C GLU A 490 24.13 -12.37 -9.83
N ARG A 491 24.80 -13.45 -10.25
CA ARG A 491 26.05 -13.87 -9.60
C ARG A 491 27.17 -12.91 -10.02
N ARG A 492 27.88 -12.35 -9.04
CA ARG A 492 28.93 -11.35 -9.28
C ARG A 492 30.12 -11.62 -8.38
N ASP A 493 31.31 -11.67 -8.95
CA ASP A 493 32.54 -11.71 -8.17
C ASP A 493 32.69 -10.40 -7.38
N VAL A 494 33.18 -10.53 -6.15
CA VAL A 494 33.43 -9.42 -5.22
C VAL A 494 34.92 -9.21 -4.95
N GLY A 495 35.77 -10.08 -5.47
CA GLY A 495 37.21 -10.07 -5.21
C GLY A 495 37.56 -10.61 -3.82
N THR A 496 38.83 -10.42 -3.43
CA THR A 496 39.40 -10.94 -2.18
C THR A 496 39.77 -9.85 -1.18
N LEU A 497 39.67 -8.57 -1.57
CA LEU A 497 40.14 -7.43 -0.78
C LEU A 497 39.04 -6.86 0.12
N THR A 498 39.40 -6.47 1.35
CA THR A 498 38.53 -5.69 2.23
C THR A 498 38.46 -4.23 1.79
N ILE A 499 37.44 -3.49 2.23
CA ILE A 499 37.33 -2.04 1.95
C ILE A 499 38.55 -1.26 2.48
N SER A 500 39.15 -1.65 3.61
CA SER A 500 40.38 -1.00 4.08
C SER A 500 41.58 -1.25 3.15
N GLN A 501 41.62 -2.37 2.43
CA GLN A 501 42.67 -2.67 1.46
C GLN A 501 42.43 -1.86 0.18
N HIS A 502 41.19 -1.74 -0.30
CA HIS A 502 40.85 -0.82 -1.40
C HIS A 502 41.19 0.66 -1.08
N VAL A 503 40.96 1.13 0.14
CA VAL A 503 41.40 2.48 0.57
C VAL A 503 42.93 2.63 0.49
N ALA A 504 43.70 1.57 0.77
CA ALA A 504 45.15 1.58 0.60
C ALA A 504 45.58 1.57 -0.88
N GLU A 505 44.85 0.86 -1.76
CA GLU A 505 45.03 0.94 -3.21
C GLU A 505 44.77 2.37 -3.72
N TRP A 506 43.67 3.01 -3.30
CA TRP A 506 43.37 4.41 -3.65
C TRP A 506 44.44 5.38 -3.13
N ALA A 507 45.00 5.14 -1.94
CA ALA A 507 46.12 5.91 -1.42
C ALA A 507 47.43 5.77 -2.22
N ALA A 508 47.60 4.66 -2.94
CA ALA A 508 48.72 4.45 -3.87
C ALA A 508 48.43 5.02 -5.28
N LEU A 509 47.22 4.78 -5.80
CA LEU A 509 46.80 5.17 -7.16
C LEU A 509 46.45 6.65 -7.31
N SER A 510 45.92 7.27 -6.25
CA SER A 510 45.43 8.67 -6.26
C SER A 510 45.63 9.33 -4.90
N PRO A 511 46.87 9.43 -4.40
CA PRO A 511 47.19 9.85 -3.02
C PRO A 511 46.59 11.20 -2.62
N GLN A 512 46.53 12.15 -3.56
CA GLN A 512 46.07 13.53 -3.35
C GLN A 512 44.58 13.74 -3.65
N ALA A 513 43.84 12.71 -4.03
CA ALA A 513 42.40 12.82 -4.21
C ALA A 513 41.69 12.95 -2.85
N PRO A 514 40.66 13.82 -2.71
CA PRO A 514 39.94 14.00 -1.46
C PRO A 514 39.15 12.72 -1.12
N ALA A 515 39.35 12.21 0.09
CA ALA A 515 38.76 10.97 0.57
C ALA A 515 37.66 11.21 1.62
N VAL A 516 37.92 12.08 2.60
CA VAL A 516 36.97 12.45 3.66
C VAL A 516 37.00 13.95 3.89
N GLU A 517 35.84 14.58 4.07
CA GLU A 517 35.70 16.01 4.28
C GLU A 517 34.75 16.28 5.45
N ALA A 518 35.20 16.98 6.50
CA ALA A 518 34.43 17.20 7.73
C ALA A 518 34.91 18.48 8.46
N GLN A 519 33.99 19.29 9.00
CA GLN A 519 34.33 20.46 9.85
C GLN A 519 35.37 21.43 9.24
N GLY A 520 35.38 21.56 7.91
CA GLY A 520 36.34 22.39 7.17
C GLY A 520 37.70 21.72 6.89
N GLU A 521 38.00 20.55 7.47
CA GLU A 521 39.15 19.73 7.12
C GLU A 521 38.85 18.82 5.90
N THR A 522 39.83 18.66 5.02
CA THR A 522 39.80 17.66 3.93
C THR A 522 40.99 16.72 4.08
N LEU A 523 40.72 15.43 4.24
CA LEU A 523 41.74 14.37 4.18
C LEU A 523 41.80 13.80 2.76
N ASP A 524 42.99 13.85 2.16
CA ASP A 524 43.28 13.07 0.96
C ASP A 524 43.47 11.58 1.29
N TYR A 525 43.42 10.72 0.27
CA TYR A 525 43.56 9.27 0.46
C TYR A 525 44.88 8.88 1.14
N ARG A 526 45.98 9.61 0.88
CA ARG A 526 47.26 9.44 1.58
C ARG A 526 47.12 9.72 3.08
N SER A 527 46.58 10.87 3.45
CA SER A 527 46.48 11.32 4.84
C SER A 527 45.53 10.46 5.65
N LEU A 528 44.38 10.09 5.06
CA LEU A 528 43.44 9.12 5.64
C LEU A 528 44.14 7.78 5.92
N ASN A 529 44.87 7.25 4.93
CA ASN A 529 45.59 5.99 5.04
C ASN A 529 46.70 6.04 6.12
N GLN A 530 47.44 7.16 6.20
CA GLN A 530 48.50 7.33 7.21
C GLN A 530 47.95 7.49 8.63
N ARG A 531 46.88 8.28 8.84
CA ARG A 531 46.22 8.40 10.16
C ARG A 531 45.66 7.05 10.63
N ALA A 532 44.99 6.31 9.75
CA ALA A 532 44.45 4.99 10.07
C ALA A 532 45.55 3.96 10.42
N ASN A 533 46.69 4.00 9.73
CA ASN A 533 47.84 3.14 10.06
C ASN A 533 48.46 3.45 11.44
N ARG A 534 48.61 4.73 11.77
CA ARG A 534 49.14 5.16 13.09
C ARG A 534 48.22 4.74 14.23
N LEU A 535 46.92 4.99 14.09
CA LEU A 535 45.94 4.59 15.09
C LEU A 535 45.88 3.06 15.24
N ALA A 536 45.94 2.30 14.15
CA ALA A 536 46.00 0.84 14.22
C ALA A 536 47.21 0.33 15.01
N ARG A 537 48.40 0.91 14.80
CA ARG A 537 49.60 0.60 15.60
C ARG A 537 49.42 0.93 17.09
N ALA A 538 48.83 2.08 17.40
CA ALA A 538 48.53 2.47 18.78
C ALA A 538 47.56 1.47 19.46
N MET A 539 46.48 1.10 18.77
CA MET A 539 45.51 0.11 19.24
C MET A 539 46.17 -1.26 19.48
N SER A 540 47.05 -1.71 18.59
CA SER A 540 47.82 -2.94 18.77
C SER A 540 48.74 -2.88 20.01
N SER A 541 49.39 -1.73 20.26
CA SER A 541 50.21 -1.55 21.48
C SER A 541 49.38 -1.48 22.77
N LEU A 542 48.09 -1.17 22.67
CA LEU A 542 47.12 -1.22 23.77
C LEU A 542 46.44 -2.60 23.92
N GLY A 543 46.89 -3.61 23.17
CA GLY A 543 46.42 -5.00 23.31
C GLY A 543 45.23 -5.39 22.45
N VAL A 544 44.84 -4.58 21.45
CA VAL A 544 43.86 -5.01 20.44
C VAL A 544 44.48 -6.13 19.58
N THR A 545 43.85 -7.30 19.59
CA THR A 545 44.22 -8.47 18.80
C THR A 545 43.23 -8.70 17.65
N PRO A 546 43.61 -9.45 16.60
CA PRO A 546 42.67 -9.89 15.57
C PRO A 546 41.48 -10.64 16.18
N GLY A 547 40.27 -10.36 15.67
CA GLY A 547 39.01 -10.88 16.18
C GLY A 547 38.44 -10.16 17.42
N ALA A 548 39.15 -9.18 18.00
CA ALA A 548 38.62 -8.36 19.08
C ALA A 548 37.51 -7.41 18.63
N LEU A 549 36.71 -6.93 19.58
CA LEU A 549 35.77 -5.82 19.37
C LEU A 549 36.35 -4.52 19.92
N VAL A 550 36.16 -3.41 19.19
CA VAL A 550 36.55 -2.05 19.61
C VAL A 550 35.33 -1.15 19.58
N ALA A 551 34.98 -0.56 20.71
CA ALA A 551 33.86 0.37 20.78
C ALA A 551 34.28 1.78 20.36
N LEU A 552 33.49 2.40 19.47
CA LEU A 552 33.71 3.75 18.95
C LEU A 552 32.63 4.68 19.50
N ASN A 553 32.94 5.40 20.57
CA ASN A 553 32.09 6.43 21.18
C ASN A 553 32.53 7.82 20.70
N LEU A 554 32.45 8.05 19.39
CA LEU A 554 32.96 9.23 18.69
C LEU A 554 31.83 9.93 17.93
N PRO A 555 31.80 11.28 17.89
CA PRO A 555 30.86 12.01 17.04
C PRO A 555 31.20 11.84 15.56
N ARG A 556 30.23 12.13 14.67
CA ARG A 556 30.46 12.15 13.22
C ARG A 556 31.57 13.15 12.86
N SER A 557 32.71 12.64 12.43
CA SER A 557 33.94 13.39 12.18
C SER A 557 34.89 12.58 11.30
N ALA A 558 35.97 13.19 10.80
CA ALA A 558 37.02 12.47 10.09
C ALA A 558 37.70 11.42 11.01
N ASP A 559 37.87 11.72 12.29
CA ASP A 559 38.45 10.81 13.30
C ASP A 559 37.64 9.52 13.46
N LEU A 560 36.31 9.57 13.35
CA LEU A 560 35.46 8.36 13.33
C LEU A 560 35.78 7.45 12.13
N ILE A 561 36.00 8.02 10.94
CA ILE A 561 36.33 7.23 9.74
C ILE A 561 37.75 6.65 9.84
N VAL A 562 38.69 7.43 10.38
CA VAL A 562 40.03 6.96 10.73
C VAL A 562 39.96 5.80 11.72
N ALA A 563 39.11 5.88 12.76
CA ALA A 563 38.94 4.84 13.77
C ALA A 563 38.32 3.55 13.21
N ILE A 564 37.34 3.64 12.30
CA ILE A 564 36.79 2.47 11.60
C ILE A 564 37.88 1.75 10.80
N LEU A 565 38.64 2.50 9.97
CA LEU A 565 39.72 1.93 9.16
C LEU A 565 40.87 1.38 10.01
N ALA A 566 41.22 2.05 11.12
CA ALA A 566 42.25 1.60 12.05
C ALA A 566 41.85 0.30 12.78
N THR A 567 40.59 0.18 13.19
CA THR A 567 40.03 -1.03 13.82
C THR A 567 40.17 -2.23 12.89
N TRP A 568 39.76 -2.08 11.64
CA TRP A 568 39.93 -3.11 10.61
C TRP A 568 41.41 -3.44 10.34
N ARG A 569 42.32 -2.46 10.42
CA ARG A 569 43.77 -2.68 10.24
C ARG A 569 44.43 -3.41 11.41
N ALA A 570 43.90 -3.27 12.62
CA ALA A 570 44.26 -4.11 13.77
C ALA A 570 43.66 -5.53 13.71
N GLY A 571 42.86 -5.85 12.68
CA GLY A 571 42.16 -7.13 12.54
C GLY A 571 40.92 -7.25 13.43
N ALA A 572 40.43 -6.14 13.99
CA ALA A 572 39.30 -6.09 14.90
C ALA A 572 38.02 -5.61 14.21
N ALA A 573 36.87 -5.89 14.83
CA ALA A 573 35.57 -5.39 14.43
C ALA A 573 35.16 -4.16 15.27
N TYR A 574 34.49 -3.19 14.66
CA TYR A 574 34.03 -2.00 15.41
C TYR A 574 32.59 -2.15 15.93
N LEU A 575 32.33 -1.52 17.08
CA LEU A 575 31.02 -1.36 17.69
C LEU A 575 30.75 0.14 17.90
N PRO A 576 29.91 0.80 17.09
CA PRO A 576 29.65 2.23 17.23
C PRO A 576 28.67 2.51 18.38
N LEU A 577 28.90 3.62 19.10
CA LEU A 577 28.07 4.14 20.19
C LEU A 577 27.87 5.65 20.03
N GLU A 578 26.71 6.19 20.43
CA GLU A 578 26.51 7.64 20.44
C GLU A 578 27.05 8.32 21.71
N PRO A 579 27.83 9.40 21.58
CA PRO A 579 28.25 10.24 22.71
C PRO A 579 27.08 10.86 23.50
N HIS A 580 25.91 11.02 22.87
CA HIS A 580 24.72 11.62 23.50
C HIS A 580 23.73 10.59 24.10
N TRP A 581 23.98 9.27 24.00
CA TRP A 581 23.11 8.28 24.63
C TRP A 581 23.23 8.28 26.15
N PRO A 582 22.19 7.86 26.90
CA PRO A 582 22.28 7.71 28.34
C PRO A 582 23.41 6.75 28.73
N GLU A 583 24.13 7.10 29.79
CA GLU A 583 25.30 6.33 30.24
C GLU A 583 24.94 4.88 30.61
N VAL A 584 23.76 4.68 31.20
CA VAL A 584 23.20 3.35 31.52
C VAL A 584 23.09 2.48 30.27
N ARG A 585 22.57 3.02 29.17
CA ARG A 585 22.46 2.29 27.88
C ARG A 585 23.84 1.95 27.33
N ARG A 586 24.79 2.90 27.32
CA ARG A 586 26.16 2.62 26.87
C ARG A 586 26.83 1.53 27.70
N LYS A 587 26.72 1.59 29.04
CA LYS A 587 27.25 0.57 29.95
C LYS A 587 26.63 -0.80 29.70
N ALA A 588 25.32 -0.89 29.47
CA ALA A 588 24.65 -2.14 29.13
C ALA A 588 25.16 -2.76 27.82
N LEU A 589 25.31 -1.95 26.76
CA LEU A 589 25.86 -2.40 25.47
C LEU A 589 27.33 -2.83 25.58
N LEU A 590 28.15 -2.11 26.33
CA LEU A 590 29.55 -2.47 26.59
C LEU A 590 29.68 -3.77 27.41
N ALA A 591 28.79 -4.00 28.38
CA ALA A 591 28.79 -5.21 29.21
C ALA A 591 28.38 -6.47 28.42
N ASP A 592 27.47 -6.33 27.46
CA ASP A 592 27.06 -7.41 26.55
C ASP A 592 28.14 -7.69 25.47
N ALA A 593 28.67 -6.64 24.84
CA ALA A 593 29.63 -6.78 23.75
C ALA A 593 31.07 -7.09 24.19
N ARG A 594 31.46 -6.67 25.40
CA ARG A 594 32.81 -6.85 26.00
C ARG A 594 33.96 -6.48 25.05
N PRO A 595 34.01 -5.24 24.52
CA PRO A 595 35.09 -4.82 23.65
C PRO A 595 36.43 -4.75 24.41
N ALA A 596 37.52 -5.04 23.71
CA ALA A 596 38.88 -4.96 24.25
C ALA A 596 39.32 -3.50 24.50
N LEU A 597 38.77 -2.57 23.73
CA LEU A 597 39.11 -1.16 23.77
C LEU A 597 37.87 -0.28 23.54
N VAL A 598 37.78 0.84 24.25
CA VAL A 598 36.83 1.92 23.94
C VAL A 598 37.61 3.16 23.49
N LEU A 599 37.30 3.66 22.29
CA LEU A 599 37.79 4.94 21.77
C LEU A 599 36.71 6.00 21.98
N HIS A 600 37.09 7.16 22.54
CA HIS A 600 36.19 8.29 22.78
C HIS A 600 36.87 9.63 22.56
N ALA A 601 36.07 10.68 22.35
CA ALA A 601 36.58 12.02 22.13
C ALA A 601 37.31 12.56 23.37
N ALA A 602 38.41 13.28 23.15
CA ALA A 602 39.13 14.00 24.18
C ALA A 602 38.38 15.29 24.58
N SER A 603 38.28 15.56 25.88
CA SER A 603 37.80 16.85 26.38
C SER A 603 38.77 17.96 25.99
N LEU A 604 38.29 19.01 25.31
CA LEU A 604 39.05 20.21 24.94
C LEU A 604 39.33 21.12 26.15
N GLY A 605 40.08 20.58 27.12
CA GLY A 605 40.55 21.26 28.32
C GLY A 605 41.89 21.96 28.13
N GLY A 606 41.90 23.06 27.37
CA GLY A 606 42.92 24.12 27.35
C GLY A 606 44.41 23.74 27.29
N THR A 607 45.03 23.90 26.11
CA THR A 607 46.19 24.80 25.90
C THR A 607 46.48 24.93 24.40
N ASN A 608 47.05 26.07 23.98
CA ASN A 608 47.44 26.30 22.58
C ASN A 608 48.67 25.46 22.19
N ALA A 609 48.54 24.58 21.20
CA ALA A 609 49.64 24.17 20.31
C ALA A 609 49.09 23.65 18.97
N VAL A 610 49.85 23.88 17.91
CA VAL A 610 49.58 23.39 16.54
C VAL A 610 50.02 21.92 16.43
N ASP A 611 49.38 21.14 15.53
CA ASP A 611 49.71 19.76 15.14
C ASP A 611 49.57 18.64 16.21
N VAL A 612 48.33 18.33 16.61
CA VAL A 612 47.98 17.00 17.16
C VAL A 612 46.83 16.38 16.37
N ALA A 613 47.16 15.45 15.46
CA ALA A 613 46.23 14.94 14.44
C ALA A 613 45.45 13.67 14.87
N LEU A 614 44.87 13.67 16.07
CA LEU A 614 43.67 12.89 16.46
C LEU A 614 43.17 13.33 17.84
N HIS A 615 41.86 13.54 18.02
CA HIS A 615 41.27 13.94 19.32
C HIS A 615 40.66 12.76 20.08
N CYS A 616 41.36 11.63 20.14
CA CYS A 616 40.86 10.40 20.77
C CYS A 616 41.64 10.00 22.04
N ARG A 617 40.90 9.52 23.04
CA ARG A 617 41.40 8.79 24.20
C ARG A 617 41.00 7.32 24.11
N ALA A 618 41.72 6.48 24.83
CA ALA A 618 41.56 5.04 24.83
C ALA A 618 41.44 4.49 26.26
N ALA A 619 40.38 3.73 26.52
CA ALA A 619 40.18 3.02 27.78
C ALA A 619 40.18 1.50 27.55
N VAL A 620 41.05 0.78 28.28
CA VAL A 620 41.11 -0.68 28.29
C VAL A 620 40.17 -1.18 29.39
N LEU A 621 39.20 -2.02 29.04
CA LEU A 621 38.20 -2.53 29.99
C LEU A 621 38.73 -3.72 30.80
N ALA A 622 39.29 -3.44 31.97
CA ALA A 622 39.81 -4.43 32.92
C ALA A 622 38.89 -4.62 34.15
N GLY A 623 37.67 -5.12 33.91
CA GLY A 623 36.66 -5.40 34.96
C GLY A 623 35.76 -4.20 35.29
N GLU A 624 34.44 -4.43 35.26
CA GLU A 624 33.27 -3.63 35.69
C GLU A 624 33.26 -2.07 35.65
N GLY A 625 34.24 -1.39 35.06
CA GLY A 625 34.23 0.08 34.94
C GLY A 625 35.24 0.67 33.98
N LEU A 626 34.90 1.86 33.48
CA LEU A 626 35.86 2.79 32.87
C LEU A 626 36.52 3.57 34.03
N SER A 627 37.84 3.42 34.22
CA SER A 627 38.61 4.20 35.19
C SER A 627 39.26 5.41 34.50
N PRO A 628 38.83 6.65 34.75
CA PRO A 628 39.35 7.82 34.03
C PRO A 628 40.78 8.25 34.44
N ALA A 629 41.34 7.62 35.49
CA ALA A 629 42.57 8.07 36.14
C ALA A 629 43.85 7.74 35.35
N ASP A 630 43.83 6.70 34.52
CA ASP A 630 45.02 6.13 33.86
C ASP A 630 44.85 6.02 32.32
N GLU A 631 43.94 6.79 31.71
CA GLU A 631 43.71 6.80 30.26
C GLU A 631 44.90 7.44 29.49
N PRO A 632 45.64 6.71 28.65
CA PRO A 632 46.70 7.30 27.84
C PRO A 632 46.14 8.18 26.73
N ALA A 633 46.68 9.39 26.59
CA ALA A 633 46.50 10.21 25.39
C ALA A 633 47.30 9.59 24.24
N LEU A 634 46.68 9.45 23.07
CA LEU A 634 47.29 8.84 21.89
C LEU A 634 48.00 9.87 21.01
N ASP A 635 49.29 10.13 21.28
CA ASP A 635 50.12 10.93 20.37
C ASP A 635 50.53 10.12 19.12
N LEU A 636 49.65 10.14 18.13
CA LEU A 636 49.88 9.47 16.85
C LEU A 636 51.00 10.11 16.00
N CYS A 637 51.40 11.35 16.26
CA CYS A 637 52.41 12.04 15.46
C CYS A 637 53.80 11.41 15.63
N THR A 638 54.05 10.76 16.76
CA THR A 638 55.28 9.99 17.05
C THR A 638 55.32 8.61 16.38
N LEU A 639 54.19 8.10 15.90
CA LEU A 639 54.09 6.77 15.30
C LEU A 639 54.35 6.85 13.79
N ASP A 640 55.25 5.99 13.31
CA ASP A 640 55.46 5.77 11.89
C ASP A 640 54.18 5.20 11.24
N ALA A 641 53.90 5.62 10.01
CA ALA A 641 52.69 5.32 9.26
C ALA A 641 52.81 4.09 8.33
N ASP A 642 54.00 3.49 8.18
CA ASP A 642 54.23 2.32 7.32
C ASP A 642 53.77 1.00 7.97
N MET A 643 52.48 0.90 8.27
CA MET A 643 51.86 -0.37 8.69
C MET A 643 51.59 -1.24 7.45
N PRO A 644 51.91 -2.54 7.44
CA PRO A 644 51.45 -3.45 6.40
C PRO A 644 49.91 -3.43 6.28
N PRO A 645 49.34 -3.77 5.10
CA PRO A 645 47.89 -3.85 4.93
C PRO A 645 47.24 -4.77 5.96
N SER A 646 45.96 -4.49 6.29
CA SER A 646 45.19 -5.32 7.23
C SER A 646 45.31 -6.81 6.88
N VAL A 647 45.51 -7.62 7.93
CA VAL A 647 45.46 -9.09 7.87
C VAL A 647 44.04 -9.66 7.95
N ALA A 648 43.02 -8.81 8.13
CA ALA A 648 41.61 -9.23 8.18
C ALA A 648 41.19 -9.86 6.85
N GLY A 649 40.68 -11.10 6.91
CA GLY A 649 40.08 -11.80 5.80
C GLY A 649 38.59 -11.48 5.63
N LEU A 650 38.01 -11.92 4.51
CA LEU A 650 36.58 -11.71 4.25
C LEU A 650 35.66 -12.45 5.25
N GLY A 651 36.15 -13.49 5.93
CA GLY A 651 35.42 -14.19 6.99
C GLY A 651 35.56 -13.57 8.38
N ASP A 652 36.34 -12.50 8.56
CA ASP A 652 36.45 -11.80 9.83
C ASP A 652 35.32 -10.79 10.01
N LEU A 653 34.95 -10.52 11.27
CA LEU A 653 33.94 -9.51 11.57
C LEU A 653 34.44 -8.12 11.17
N ALA A 654 33.61 -7.38 10.43
CA ALA A 654 33.81 -5.98 10.14
C ALA A 654 33.21 -5.09 11.24
N TYR A 655 31.99 -5.40 11.69
CA TYR A 655 31.30 -4.63 12.71
C TYR A 655 30.18 -5.39 13.43
N VAL A 656 29.76 -4.85 14.57
CA VAL A 656 28.55 -5.24 15.29
C VAL A 656 27.65 -4.03 15.47
N LEU A 657 26.38 -4.12 15.05
CA LEU A 657 25.37 -3.07 15.26
C LEU A 657 24.24 -3.58 16.14
N TYR A 658 23.89 -2.84 17.19
CA TYR A 658 22.80 -3.23 18.08
C TYR A 658 21.44 -2.74 17.56
N THR A 659 20.52 -3.68 17.36
CA THR A 659 19.11 -3.41 17.04
C THR A 659 18.22 -3.68 18.25
N SER A 660 17.02 -3.09 18.26
CA SER A 660 16.03 -3.35 19.31
C SER A 660 15.53 -4.80 19.26
N GLY A 661 15.35 -5.42 20.42
CA GLY A 661 15.00 -6.84 20.50
C GLY A 661 13.58 -7.09 21.01
N SER A 662 12.87 -8.00 20.36
CA SER A 662 11.53 -8.52 20.74
C SER A 662 11.43 -9.15 22.14
N THR A 663 12.56 -9.36 22.81
CA THR A 663 12.65 -9.81 24.21
C THR A 663 12.90 -8.65 25.18
N GLY A 664 12.72 -7.40 24.74
CA GLY A 664 12.98 -6.18 25.51
C GLY A 664 14.46 -5.85 25.73
N GLN A 665 15.38 -6.54 25.06
CA GLN A 665 16.83 -6.39 25.22
C GLN A 665 17.50 -6.21 23.85
N PRO A 666 18.35 -5.19 23.65
CA PRO A 666 19.10 -4.99 22.40
C PRO A 666 19.91 -6.22 21.99
N LYS A 667 20.08 -6.43 20.67
CA LYS A 667 20.79 -7.57 20.08
C LYS A 667 21.84 -7.08 19.09
N GLY A 668 23.11 -7.44 19.27
CA GLY A 668 24.19 -7.07 18.35
C GLY A 668 24.17 -7.95 17.09
N VAL A 669 23.89 -7.38 15.93
CA VAL A 669 23.99 -8.04 14.61
C VAL A 669 25.46 -8.07 14.18
N ALA A 670 26.05 -9.24 13.99
CA ALA A 670 27.46 -9.40 13.64
C ALA A 670 27.66 -9.56 12.13
N ILE A 671 28.33 -8.59 11.51
CA ILE A 671 28.59 -8.53 10.05
C ILE A 671 30.06 -8.79 9.75
N GLU A 672 30.32 -9.64 8.76
CA GLU A 672 31.65 -9.96 8.23
C GLU A 672 32.09 -9.04 7.08
N HIS A 673 33.39 -8.94 6.86
CA HIS A 673 33.96 -8.18 5.74
C HIS A 673 33.42 -8.63 4.37
N GLY A 674 33.25 -9.93 4.16
CA GLY A 674 32.71 -10.49 2.92
C GLY A 674 31.24 -10.13 2.72
N GLN A 675 30.42 -10.19 3.78
CA GLN A 675 29.01 -9.80 3.75
C GLN A 675 28.87 -8.32 3.37
N LEU A 676 29.69 -7.46 3.99
CA LEU A 676 29.78 -6.03 3.67
C LEU A 676 30.26 -5.79 2.22
N LEU A 677 31.23 -6.55 1.74
CA LEU A 677 31.75 -6.43 0.37
C LEU A 677 30.70 -6.87 -0.67
N HIS A 678 29.97 -7.96 -0.43
CA HIS A 678 28.81 -8.35 -1.24
C HIS A 678 27.73 -7.26 -1.27
N TYR A 679 27.50 -6.54 -0.16
CA TYR A 679 26.63 -5.38 -0.16
C TYR A 679 27.18 -4.22 -1.01
N VAL A 680 28.43 -3.81 -0.81
CA VAL A 680 29.00 -2.63 -1.48
C VAL A 680 29.17 -2.85 -2.99
N VAL A 681 29.63 -4.02 -3.42
CA VAL A 681 29.71 -4.38 -4.85
C VAL A 681 28.31 -4.47 -5.47
N GLY A 682 27.36 -5.11 -4.77
CA GLY A 682 25.99 -5.28 -5.26
C GLY A 682 25.22 -3.96 -5.40
N SER A 683 25.29 -3.11 -4.36
CA SER A 683 24.66 -1.78 -4.35
C SER A 683 25.31 -0.83 -5.35
N SER A 684 26.65 -0.83 -5.47
CA SER A 684 27.37 -0.03 -6.48
C SER A 684 26.93 -0.37 -7.90
N ALA A 685 26.72 -1.65 -8.21
CA ALA A 685 26.23 -2.09 -9.51
C ALA A 685 24.75 -1.75 -9.75
N ALA A 686 23.87 -1.98 -8.77
CA ALA A 686 22.43 -1.83 -8.93
C ALA A 686 21.95 -0.36 -8.95
N MET A 687 22.72 0.55 -8.34
CA MET A 687 22.38 1.97 -8.22
C MET A 687 23.37 2.91 -8.93
N ASP A 688 24.32 2.38 -9.70
CA ASP A 688 25.35 3.15 -10.41
C ASP A 688 26.15 4.09 -9.48
N LEU A 689 26.46 3.63 -8.26
CA LEU A 689 27.04 4.49 -7.20
C LEU A 689 28.44 5.01 -7.57
N ALA A 690 29.17 4.28 -8.44
CA ALA A 690 30.48 4.65 -8.95
C ALA A 690 30.47 5.89 -9.87
N ALA A 691 29.31 6.28 -10.40
CA ALA A 691 29.14 7.52 -11.15
C ALA A 691 29.18 8.77 -10.26
N SER A 692 29.01 8.61 -8.94
CA SER A 692 28.99 9.71 -7.95
C SER A 692 30.34 9.84 -7.25
N ARG A 693 30.81 11.08 -7.08
CA ARG A 693 32.15 11.43 -6.60
C ARG A 693 32.17 12.11 -5.23
N ARG A 694 31.03 12.60 -4.71
CA ARG A 694 30.93 13.38 -3.46
C ARG A 694 29.66 12.98 -2.69
N TRP A 695 29.81 11.93 -1.89
CA TRP A 695 28.74 11.33 -1.09
C TRP A 695 28.54 12.04 0.25
N ALA A 696 27.30 12.40 0.57
CA ALA A 696 26.96 12.92 1.89
C ALA A 696 26.69 11.82 2.92
N LEU A 697 27.39 11.84 4.05
CA LEU A 697 27.06 11.07 5.26
C LEU A 697 26.24 11.92 6.22
N THR A 698 24.91 11.80 6.15
CA THR A 698 23.95 12.52 7.02
C THR A 698 23.43 11.66 8.17
N SER A 699 23.56 10.35 8.07
CA SER A 699 23.07 9.37 9.06
C SER A 699 24.14 9.06 10.11
N SER A 700 23.73 8.61 11.30
CA SER A 700 24.67 7.98 12.24
C SER A 700 25.19 6.64 11.70
N VAL A 701 26.36 6.23 12.18
CA VAL A 701 26.95 4.90 11.95
C VAL A 701 26.46 3.83 12.94
N VAL A 702 25.68 4.19 13.98
CA VAL A 702 25.05 3.21 14.89
C VAL A 702 23.91 2.44 14.23
N ALA A 703 23.39 2.97 13.12
CA ALA A 703 22.51 2.27 12.20
C ALA A 703 23.23 2.08 10.86
N ASP A 704 22.91 1.01 10.15
CA ASP A 704 23.54 0.67 8.88
C ASP A 704 23.03 1.51 7.69
N LEU A 705 22.08 2.43 7.92
CA LEU A 705 21.56 3.32 6.88
C LEU A 705 22.68 4.11 6.19
N GLY A 706 23.63 4.67 6.95
CA GLY A 706 24.75 5.46 6.42
C GLY A 706 25.80 4.66 5.63
N ASN A 707 25.82 3.33 5.78
CA ASN A 707 26.86 2.45 5.21
C ASN A 707 26.92 2.48 3.68
N THR A 708 25.81 2.75 2.99
CA THR A 708 25.78 2.92 1.53
C THR A 708 26.61 4.12 1.08
N ALA A 709 26.54 5.25 1.80
CA ALA A 709 27.33 6.43 1.49
C ALA A 709 28.79 6.23 1.93
N LEU A 710 29.00 5.84 3.19
CA LEU A 710 30.32 5.61 3.79
C LEU A 710 31.17 4.62 2.98
N PHE A 711 30.70 3.38 2.83
CA PHE A 711 31.49 2.33 2.19
C PHE A 711 31.37 2.34 0.67
N GLY A 712 30.25 2.83 0.12
CA GLY A 712 30.14 3.10 -1.31
C GLY A 712 31.15 4.14 -1.79
N ALA A 713 31.38 5.22 -1.03
CA ALA A 713 32.36 6.23 -1.39
C ALA A 713 33.81 5.70 -1.31
N LEU A 714 34.19 5.12 -0.17
CA LEU A 714 35.55 4.62 0.08
C LEU A 714 35.96 3.45 -0.84
N PHE A 715 35.00 2.61 -1.24
CA PHE A 715 35.23 1.54 -2.20
C PHE A 715 35.45 2.08 -3.63
N ASN A 716 34.62 3.03 -4.09
CA ASN A 716 34.67 3.56 -5.45
C ASN A 716 35.68 4.71 -5.66
N GLY A 717 36.51 5.03 -4.66
CA GLY A 717 37.51 6.11 -4.76
C GLY A 717 36.92 7.51 -4.76
N ALA A 718 35.71 7.69 -4.21
CA ALA A 718 35.01 8.96 -4.11
C ALA A 718 35.37 9.71 -2.80
N CYS A 719 34.92 10.95 -2.68
CA CYS A 719 35.00 11.72 -1.44
C CYS A 719 33.74 11.49 -0.60
N LEU A 720 33.92 11.25 0.70
CA LEU A 720 32.87 11.20 1.70
C LEU A 720 32.80 12.52 2.46
N VAL A 721 31.74 13.29 2.25
CA VAL A 721 31.49 14.55 2.96
C VAL A 721 30.58 14.28 4.15
N ILE A 722 31.09 14.52 5.36
CA ILE A 722 30.36 14.30 6.61
C ILE A 722 29.54 15.55 6.90
N ALA A 723 28.22 15.39 7.00
CA ALA A 723 27.30 16.48 7.32
C ALA A 723 27.24 16.70 8.84
N GLU A 724 27.22 17.96 9.25
CA GLU A 724 27.12 18.33 10.66
C GLU A 724 25.68 18.18 11.18
N ASP A 725 25.53 18.21 12.50
CA ASP A 725 24.22 18.16 13.14
C ASP A 725 23.34 19.37 12.76
N ALA A 726 23.96 20.53 12.46
CA ALA A 726 23.27 21.70 11.94
C ALA A 726 22.77 21.49 10.50
N ASP A 727 23.64 20.99 9.60
CA ASP A 727 23.31 20.70 8.20
C ASP A 727 22.16 19.70 8.04
N THR A 728 21.97 18.82 9.03
CA THR A 728 20.96 17.75 9.01
C THR A 728 19.72 18.06 9.84
N ARG A 729 19.67 19.20 10.54
CA ARG A 729 18.51 19.67 11.31
C ARG A 729 17.90 20.98 10.79
N ASP A 730 18.54 21.67 9.86
CA ASP A 730 18.00 22.90 9.26
C ASP A 730 17.95 22.80 7.74
N ALA A 731 16.81 23.17 7.16
CA ALA A 731 16.54 23.00 5.72
C ALA A 731 17.39 23.96 4.85
N ASP A 732 17.63 25.19 5.30
CA ASP A 732 18.48 26.14 4.56
C ASP A 732 19.97 25.84 4.75
N ALA A 733 20.38 25.27 5.89
CA ALA A 733 21.71 24.70 6.09
C ALA A 733 21.93 23.51 5.16
N PHE A 734 21.00 22.55 5.09
CA PHE A 734 21.06 21.43 4.16
C PHE A 734 21.18 21.88 2.70
N ALA A 735 20.39 22.87 2.28
CA ALA A 735 20.46 23.39 0.92
C ALA A 735 21.83 24.03 0.61
N ARG A 736 22.41 24.79 1.55
CA ARG A 736 23.76 25.35 1.46
C ARG A 736 24.86 24.28 1.50
N PHE A 737 24.66 23.21 2.26
CA PHE A 737 25.56 22.06 2.32
C PHE A 737 25.61 21.32 0.98
N VAL A 738 24.45 21.03 0.37
CA VAL A 738 24.36 20.36 -0.94
C VAL A 738 25.05 21.16 -2.05
N ASP A 739 24.69 22.44 -2.23
CA ASP A 739 25.29 23.30 -3.27
C ASP A 739 26.76 23.63 -2.95
N GLY A 740 27.03 24.14 -1.75
CA GLY A 740 28.32 24.71 -1.36
C GLY A 740 29.43 23.66 -1.19
N ARG A 741 29.07 22.40 -0.92
CA ARG A 741 30.01 21.27 -0.86
C ARG A 741 29.94 20.37 -2.10
N GLY A 742 29.11 20.72 -3.10
CA GLY A 742 28.99 19.98 -4.36
C GLY A 742 28.61 18.51 -4.17
N ILE A 743 27.60 18.24 -3.34
CA ILE A 743 27.12 16.88 -3.06
C ILE A 743 26.38 16.34 -4.28
N ASP A 744 26.82 15.19 -4.80
CA ASP A 744 26.18 14.57 -5.97
C ASP A 744 25.37 13.32 -5.64
N ALA A 745 25.57 12.73 -4.45
CA ALA A 745 24.75 11.64 -3.95
C ALA A 745 24.53 11.65 -2.42
N ILE A 746 23.34 11.18 -2.01
CA ILE A 746 22.96 11.01 -0.61
C ILE A 746 22.15 9.71 -0.42
N LYS A 747 22.28 9.09 0.76
CA LYS A 747 21.26 8.15 1.27
C LYS A 747 20.59 8.74 2.51
N ILE A 748 19.26 8.74 2.54
CA ILE A 748 18.49 9.44 3.57
C ILE A 748 17.12 8.76 3.79
N VAL A 749 16.56 8.96 4.97
CA VAL A 749 15.20 8.52 5.32
C VAL A 749 14.17 9.41 4.60
N PRO A 750 13.09 8.85 4.02
CA PRO A 750 12.01 9.64 3.39
C PRO A 750 11.49 10.82 4.23
N SER A 751 11.06 10.56 5.47
CA SER A 751 10.54 11.60 6.38
C SER A 751 11.56 12.69 6.72
N HIS A 752 12.85 12.31 6.80
CA HIS A 752 13.94 13.26 7.05
C HIS A 752 14.23 14.13 5.83
N LEU A 753 14.22 13.56 4.61
CA LEU A 753 14.37 14.35 3.40
C LEU A 753 13.22 15.34 3.22
N GLU A 754 11.98 14.91 3.46
CA GLU A 754 10.80 15.77 3.35
C GLU A 754 10.91 17.03 4.23
N ALA A 755 11.46 16.90 5.43
CA ALA A 755 11.77 18.01 6.33
C ALA A 755 12.76 19.01 5.73
N LEU A 756 13.85 18.51 5.14
CA LEU A 756 14.93 19.33 4.62
C LEU A 756 14.58 20.00 3.27
N LEU A 757 13.48 19.58 2.64
CA LEU A 757 12.93 20.23 1.45
C LEU A 757 12.05 21.45 1.77
N ASP A 758 11.78 21.77 3.04
CA ASP A 758 11.02 22.95 3.48
C ASP A 758 11.86 24.27 3.45
N ALA A 759 13.07 24.23 2.86
CA ALA A 759 13.99 25.36 2.71
C ALA A 759 13.42 26.50 1.84
N ARG A 760 13.98 27.72 1.98
CA ARG A 760 13.65 28.87 1.10
C ARG A 760 14.05 28.65 -0.36
N SER A 761 15.15 27.92 -0.56
CA SER A 761 15.68 27.55 -1.87
C SER A 761 16.18 26.09 -1.78
N PRO A 762 15.29 25.10 -1.81
CA PRO A 762 15.67 23.70 -1.61
C PRO A 762 16.63 23.21 -2.69
N ARG A 763 17.54 22.33 -2.27
CA ARG A 763 18.54 21.70 -3.13
C ARG A 763 18.56 20.20 -2.92
N LEU A 764 18.83 19.49 -4.01
CA LEU A 764 18.83 18.04 -4.09
C LEU A 764 20.04 17.61 -4.91
N PRO A 765 20.77 16.58 -4.45
CA PRO A 765 21.84 15.98 -5.25
C PRO A 765 21.27 15.25 -6.47
N ARG A 766 22.14 14.90 -7.42
CA ARG A 766 21.77 14.13 -8.61
C ARG A 766 21.20 12.76 -8.25
N THR A 767 21.73 12.10 -7.22
CA THR A 767 21.33 10.75 -6.79
C THR A 767 20.80 10.78 -5.37
N VAL A 768 19.55 10.33 -5.17
CA VAL A 768 18.92 10.19 -3.86
C VAL A 768 18.55 8.73 -3.63
N VAL A 769 19.17 8.09 -2.65
CA VAL A 769 18.80 6.76 -2.17
C VAL A 769 17.89 6.91 -0.96
N LEU A 770 16.62 6.54 -1.10
CA LEU A 770 15.64 6.50 -0.02
C LEU A 770 15.65 5.12 0.63
N GLY A 771 15.66 5.07 1.96
CA GLY A 771 15.59 3.80 2.68
C GLY A 771 15.32 3.98 4.17
N GLY A 772 15.07 2.86 4.86
CA GLY A 772 14.71 2.83 6.28
C GLY A 772 13.22 3.01 6.57
N GLU A 773 12.45 3.60 5.66
CA GLU A 773 10.98 3.75 5.73
C GLU A 773 10.35 3.54 4.35
N ALA A 774 9.03 3.36 4.30
CA ALA A 774 8.29 3.45 3.04
C ALA A 774 8.31 4.90 2.53
N ALA A 775 8.74 5.12 1.29
CA ALA A 775 8.75 6.45 0.69
C ALA A 775 7.34 6.82 0.17
N PRO A 776 6.70 7.88 0.68
CA PRO A 776 5.39 8.29 0.20
C PRO A 776 5.51 8.92 -1.19
N ARG A 777 4.53 8.67 -2.06
CA ARG A 777 4.53 9.22 -3.42
C ARG A 777 4.60 10.75 -3.46
N ALA A 778 3.92 11.44 -2.54
CA ALA A 778 3.92 12.90 -2.48
C ALA A 778 5.35 13.48 -2.38
N LEU A 779 6.26 12.78 -1.69
CA LEU A 779 7.68 13.14 -1.62
C LEU A 779 8.39 12.94 -2.97
N ILE A 780 8.11 11.85 -3.69
CA ILE A 780 8.66 11.60 -5.04
C ILE A 780 8.25 12.70 -6.02
N GLU A 781 6.97 13.05 -6.03
CA GLU A 781 6.44 14.14 -6.87
C GLU A 781 7.03 15.50 -6.48
N ARG A 782 7.21 15.76 -5.18
CA ARG A 782 7.88 16.96 -4.67
C ARG A 782 9.35 17.02 -5.13
N ILE A 783 10.08 15.91 -5.05
CA ILE A 783 11.48 15.82 -5.51
C ILE A 783 11.59 16.17 -6.99
N TRP A 784 10.79 15.55 -7.88
CA TRP A 784 10.87 15.88 -9.31
C TRP A 784 10.34 17.26 -9.67
N ARG A 785 9.40 17.82 -8.91
CA ARG A 785 8.96 19.21 -9.10
C ARG A 785 10.06 20.22 -8.77
N LEU A 786 10.90 19.92 -7.77
CA LEU A 786 12.03 20.75 -7.36
C LEU A 786 13.28 20.51 -8.21
N ALA A 787 13.55 19.25 -8.57
CA ALA A 787 14.73 18.81 -9.33
C ALA A 787 14.38 17.65 -10.28
N PRO A 788 13.88 17.92 -11.50
CA PRO A 788 13.47 16.89 -12.46
C PRO A 788 14.56 15.89 -12.86
N GLY A 789 15.84 16.30 -12.74
CA GLY A 789 17.00 15.47 -13.06
C GLY A 789 17.43 14.50 -11.96
N THR A 790 16.80 14.53 -10.77
CA THR A 790 17.17 13.67 -9.65
C THR A 790 16.80 12.21 -9.93
N VAL A 791 17.80 11.33 -9.86
CA VAL A 791 17.64 9.88 -9.90
C VAL A 791 17.31 9.41 -8.48
N ILE A 792 16.14 8.79 -8.32
CA ILE A 792 15.67 8.31 -7.02
C ILE A 792 15.73 6.77 -7.00
N HIS A 793 16.32 6.22 -5.94
CA HIS A 793 16.35 4.78 -5.67
C HIS A 793 15.60 4.49 -4.37
N ASN A 794 14.52 3.72 -4.44
CA ASN A 794 13.87 3.15 -3.27
C ASN A 794 14.61 1.87 -2.87
N HIS A 795 15.19 1.82 -1.67
CA HIS A 795 16.16 0.80 -1.25
C HIS A 795 15.78 0.18 0.09
N TYR A 796 15.71 -1.16 0.13
CA TYR A 796 15.21 -1.93 1.27
C TYR A 796 16.16 -3.05 1.68
N GLY A 797 16.35 -3.18 3.00
CA GLY A 797 16.68 -4.41 3.69
C GLY A 797 16.80 -4.16 5.20
N PRO A 798 16.68 -5.21 6.03
CA PRO A 798 17.01 -5.16 7.46
C PRO A 798 18.53 -5.32 7.69
N THR A 799 18.98 -4.96 8.90
CA THR A 799 20.39 -4.99 9.30
C THR A 799 21.00 -6.38 9.25
N GLU A 800 20.22 -7.42 9.55
CA GLU A 800 20.64 -8.83 9.47
C GLU A 800 20.91 -9.34 8.04
N THR A 801 20.58 -8.54 7.03
CA THR A 801 20.89 -8.80 5.61
C THR A 801 21.93 -7.83 5.04
N THR A 802 22.65 -7.11 5.92
CA THR A 802 23.66 -6.11 5.58
C THR A 802 23.13 -4.95 4.73
N VAL A 803 22.56 -3.91 5.37
CA VAL A 803 22.17 -2.61 4.77
C VAL A 803 20.98 -2.64 3.80
N GLY A 804 20.90 -3.61 2.90
CA GLY A 804 19.90 -3.65 1.83
C GLY A 804 20.11 -4.78 0.84
N VAL A 805 18.99 -5.25 0.29
CA VAL A 805 18.93 -6.44 -0.59
C VAL A 805 18.01 -6.25 -1.79
N LEU A 806 17.09 -5.29 -1.73
CA LEU A 806 16.22 -4.90 -2.82
C LEU A 806 16.40 -3.42 -3.14
N VAL A 807 16.28 -3.09 -4.42
CA VAL A 807 16.19 -1.72 -4.90
C VAL A 807 15.18 -1.59 -6.02
N HIS A 808 14.66 -0.38 -6.18
CA HIS A 808 13.91 0.03 -7.36
C HIS A 808 14.31 1.46 -7.73
N ARG A 809 14.78 1.64 -8.97
CA ARG A 809 15.02 2.96 -9.55
C ARG A 809 13.66 3.52 -9.98
N VAL A 810 13.18 4.51 -9.23
CA VAL A 810 11.83 5.08 -9.37
C VAL A 810 11.72 5.81 -10.71
N ARG A 811 10.62 5.58 -11.44
CA ARG A 811 10.31 6.11 -12.77
C ARG A 811 9.05 6.99 -12.70
N PRO A 812 8.84 7.93 -13.64
CA PRO A 812 7.62 8.75 -13.66
C PRO A 812 6.29 7.97 -13.68
N SER A 813 6.29 6.74 -14.21
CA SER A 813 5.15 5.82 -14.13
C SER A 813 4.79 5.44 -12.69
N ASP A 814 5.77 5.35 -11.80
CA ASP A 814 5.59 4.96 -10.40
C ASP A 814 5.01 6.11 -9.54
N ALA A 815 4.85 7.30 -10.13
CA ALA A 815 4.01 8.37 -9.62
C ALA A 815 2.52 8.26 -10.06
N GLN A 816 2.13 7.18 -10.76
CA GLN A 816 0.74 6.92 -11.18
C GLN A 816 0.33 5.48 -10.82
N GLY A 817 -0.41 5.27 -9.72
CA GLY A 817 -0.67 3.94 -9.15
C GLY A 817 -0.89 3.88 -7.62
N ALA A 818 -0.60 2.75 -6.99
CA ALA A 818 -0.81 2.49 -5.56
C ALA A 818 0.17 3.25 -4.63
N ASP A 819 -0.14 3.31 -3.33
CA ASP A 819 0.56 4.13 -2.34
C ASP A 819 2.00 3.66 -2.03
N ALA A 820 2.27 2.35 -2.12
CA ALA A 820 3.59 1.77 -1.86
C ALA A 820 4.39 1.58 -3.16
N LEU A 821 5.60 2.17 -3.21
CA LEU A 821 6.53 1.96 -4.32
C LEU A 821 6.98 0.48 -4.41
N PRO A 822 7.10 -0.08 -5.63
CA PRO A 822 7.58 -1.44 -5.82
C PRO A 822 9.08 -1.58 -5.52
N LEU A 823 9.52 -2.82 -5.34
CA LEU A 823 10.91 -3.26 -5.19
C LEU A 823 11.17 -4.36 -6.22
N THR A 824 11.80 -3.99 -7.34
CA THR A 824 11.84 -4.84 -8.55
C THR A 824 13.18 -5.55 -8.76
N GLN A 825 14.28 -5.00 -8.25
CA GLN A 825 15.64 -5.50 -8.47
C GLN A 825 16.24 -6.06 -7.18
N VAL A 826 16.71 -7.30 -7.23
CA VAL A 826 17.48 -7.95 -6.17
C VAL A 826 18.96 -7.62 -6.34
N LEU A 827 19.66 -7.27 -5.27
CA LEU A 827 21.10 -7.00 -5.34
C LEU A 827 21.90 -8.27 -5.72
N PRO A 828 22.99 -8.15 -6.50
CA PRO A 828 23.86 -9.27 -6.87
C PRO A 828 24.20 -10.22 -5.72
N ASN A 829 24.30 -11.52 -6.05
CA ASN A 829 24.50 -12.67 -5.17
C ASN A 829 23.36 -12.98 -4.17
N THR A 830 22.34 -12.14 -4.09
CA THR A 830 21.27 -12.26 -3.08
C THR A 830 20.06 -13.01 -3.60
N ARG A 831 19.34 -13.70 -2.72
CA ARG A 831 18.04 -14.33 -3.00
C ARG A 831 16.98 -13.70 -2.12
N VAL A 832 15.78 -13.51 -2.67
CA VAL A 832 14.61 -13.04 -1.93
C VAL A 832 13.45 -13.94 -2.29
N HIS A 833 12.74 -14.44 -1.28
CA HIS A 833 11.56 -15.27 -1.42
C HIS A 833 10.43 -14.66 -0.58
N VAL A 834 9.20 -14.72 -1.10
CA VAL A 834 8.01 -14.38 -0.33
C VAL A 834 7.29 -15.69 -0.05
N LEU A 835 7.21 -16.06 1.23
CA LEU A 835 6.80 -17.38 1.67
C LEU A 835 5.59 -17.34 2.60
N ASP A 836 4.79 -18.40 2.56
CA ASP A 836 3.76 -18.67 3.57
C ASP A 836 4.36 -19.26 4.86
N GLU A 837 3.52 -19.48 5.88
CA GLU A 837 3.95 -20.01 7.17
C GLU A 837 4.53 -21.44 7.09
N ALA A 838 4.24 -22.17 6.01
CA ALA A 838 4.76 -23.50 5.72
C ALA A 838 6.01 -23.46 4.82
N MET A 839 6.66 -22.30 4.69
CA MET A 839 7.91 -22.07 3.93
C MET A 839 7.79 -22.33 2.42
N ARG A 840 6.60 -22.18 1.83
CA ARG A 840 6.38 -22.32 0.37
C ARG A 840 6.17 -20.98 -0.29
N LEU A 841 6.52 -20.91 -1.58
CA LEU A 841 6.29 -19.74 -2.42
C LEU A 841 4.81 -19.38 -2.45
N VAL A 842 4.49 -18.12 -2.22
CA VAL A 842 3.14 -17.60 -2.49
C VAL A 842 3.00 -17.28 -3.99
N PRO A 843 1.82 -17.47 -4.60
CA PRO A 843 1.61 -17.12 -6.01
C PRO A 843 1.73 -15.61 -6.24
N ALA A 844 1.98 -15.22 -7.49
CA ALA A 844 1.97 -13.81 -7.88
C ALA A 844 0.64 -13.13 -7.51
N GLY A 845 0.71 -11.94 -6.95
CA GLY A 845 -0.44 -11.19 -6.42
C GLY A 845 -0.83 -11.53 -4.98
N ALA A 846 -0.42 -12.68 -4.43
CA ALA A 846 -0.63 -13.02 -3.01
C ALA A 846 0.37 -12.30 -2.10
N GLN A 847 0.04 -12.29 -0.81
CA GLN A 847 0.88 -11.77 0.26
C GLN A 847 1.58 -12.92 1.02
N GLY A 848 2.80 -12.66 1.50
CA GLY A 848 3.55 -13.57 2.36
C GLY A 848 4.70 -12.85 3.07
N GLN A 849 5.48 -13.58 3.87
CA GLN A 849 6.60 -13.01 4.62
C GLN A 849 7.88 -13.01 3.78
N VAL A 850 8.61 -11.90 3.81
CA VAL A 850 9.88 -11.76 3.08
C VAL A 850 10.98 -12.53 3.79
N HIS A 851 11.62 -13.42 3.04
CA HIS A 851 12.79 -14.21 3.44
C HIS A 851 13.95 -13.88 2.51
N VAL A 852 15.16 -13.81 3.06
CA VAL A 852 16.36 -13.40 2.35
C VAL A 852 17.45 -14.45 2.49
N GLY A 853 18.17 -14.75 1.41
CA GLY A 853 19.26 -15.73 1.39
C GLY A 853 20.48 -15.25 0.61
N GLY A 854 21.60 -15.96 0.80
CA GLY A 854 22.88 -15.67 0.13
C GLY A 854 23.94 -15.04 1.04
N PRO A 855 25.11 -14.66 0.50
CA PRO A 855 26.29 -14.31 1.28
C PRO A 855 26.27 -12.89 1.88
N GLN A 856 25.17 -12.14 1.72
CA GLN A 856 24.92 -10.87 2.43
C GLN A 856 24.28 -11.09 3.82
N LEU A 857 23.80 -12.31 4.13
CA LEU A 857 23.26 -12.61 5.46
C LEU A 857 24.35 -12.47 6.53
N CYS A 858 23.99 -11.83 7.65
CA CYS A 858 24.86 -11.71 8.81
C CYS A 858 25.31 -13.09 9.34
N ARG A 859 26.41 -13.10 10.11
CA ARG A 859 26.86 -14.31 10.82
C ARG A 859 25.74 -14.83 11.74
N GLY A 860 25.16 -13.91 12.50
CA GLY A 860 24.09 -14.11 13.49
C GLY A 860 24.08 -12.95 14.49
N TYR A 861 23.44 -13.18 15.65
CA TYR A 861 23.52 -12.23 16.78
C TYR A 861 24.72 -12.56 17.69
N LEU A 862 25.43 -11.53 18.17
CA LEU A 862 26.61 -11.66 19.00
C LEU A 862 26.29 -12.43 20.28
N GLY A 863 26.95 -13.57 20.48
CA GLY A 863 26.81 -14.41 21.68
C GLY A 863 25.42 -15.02 21.91
N ARG A 864 24.50 -14.96 20.94
CA ARG A 864 23.09 -15.35 21.12
C ARG A 864 22.52 -16.08 19.91
N GLU A 865 21.97 -17.27 20.14
CA GLU A 865 21.09 -17.93 19.15
C GLU A 865 19.64 -17.49 19.37
N VAL A 866 18.90 -17.26 18.28
CA VAL A 866 17.48 -16.90 18.31
C VAL A 866 16.72 -17.84 17.37
N PRO A 867 16.05 -18.89 17.91
CA PRO A 867 15.34 -19.88 17.10
C PRO A 867 14.28 -19.23 16.19
N GLY A 868 14.12 -19.78 14.99
CA GLY A 868 13.10 -19.36 14.02
C GLY A 868 13.38 -18.05 13.26
N VAL A 869 14.50 -17.37 13.53
CA VAL A 869 14.92 -16.16 12.81
C VAL A 869 15.78 -16.49 11.59
N PHE A 870 16.75 -17.39 11.78
CA PHE A 870 17.48 -18.04 10.68
C PHE A 870 16.94 -19.45 10.53
N VAL A 871 16.44 -19.76 9.33
CA VAL A 871 15.80 -21.04 8.99
C VAL A 871 16.51 -21.66 7.79
N ASP A 872 16.35 -22.96 7.57
CA ASP A 872 16.93 -23.61 6.39
C ASP A 872 16.27 -23.11 5.10
N ASP A 873 17.04 -22.99 4.01
CA ASP A 873 16.52 -22.66 2.68
C ASP A 873 15.90 -23.92 2.04
N PRO A 874 14.56 -24.03 1.93
CA PRO A 874 13.92 -25.23 1.41
C PRO A 874 14.20 -25.45 -0.09
N PHE A 875 14.72 -24.44 -0.78
CA PHE A 875 15.11 -24.51 -2.18
C PHE A 875 16.62 -24.74 -2.36
N ARG A 876 17.41 -24.70 -1.27
CA ARG A 876 18.87 -24.91 -1.26
C ARG A 876 19.36 -25.60 0.03
N PRO A 877 19.42 -26.94 0.05
CA PRO A 877 19.92 -27.70 1.19
C PRO A 877 21.30 -27.21 1.67
N GLY A 878 21.42 -26.92 2.96
CA GLY A 878 22.65 -26.42 3.58
C GLY A 878 22.88 -24.91 3.51
N GLU A 879 22.05 -24.15 2.79
CA GLU A 879 21.98 -22.68 2.90
C GLU A 879 20.89 -22.26 3.91
N ARG A 880 21.00 -21.04 4.44
CA ARG A 880 20.03 -20.45 5.40
C ARG A 880 19.28 -19.28 4.76
N LEU A 881 18.06 -19.05 5.22
CA LEU A 881 17.28 -17.83 5.01
C LEU A 881 17.13 -17.06 6.32
N TYR A 882 17.16 -15.72 6.26
CA TYR A 882 16.73 -14.83 7.33
C TYR A 882 15.25 -14.45 7.12
N ARG A 883 14.43 -14.66 8.14
CA ARG A 883 13.02 -14.27 8.19
C ARG A 883 12.90 -12.82 8.67
N THR A 884 12.50 -11.91 7.79
CA THR A 884 12.55 -10.46 8.09
C THR A 884 11.44 -9.96 9.02
N GLY A 885 10.31 -10.67 9.07
CA GLY A 885 9.06 -10.23 9.67
C GLY A 885 8.31 -9.15 8.87
N ASP A 886 8.87 -8.67 7.75
CA ASP A 886 8.17 -7.78 6.81
C ASP A 886 7.24 -8.62 5.89
N VAL A 887 6.02 -8.15 5.67
CA VAL A 887 5.01 -8.77 4.77
C VAL A 887 5.02 -8.04 3.44
N ALA A 888 5.01 -8.81 2.35
CA ALA A 888 5.03 -8.28 0.99
C ALA A 888 4.06 -9.00 0.08
N GLN A 889 3.57 -8.28 -0.93
CA GLN A 889 2.84 -8.82 -2.06
C GLN A 889 3.79 -9.09 -3.23
N VAL A 890 3.72 -10.28 -3.82
CA VAL A 890 4.52 -10.63 -5.01
C VAL A 890 3.96 -9.93 -6.25
N LEU A 891 4.83 -9.29 -7.03
CA LEU A 891 4.46 -8.66 -8.30
C LEU A 891 4.63 -9.64 -9.47
N ALA A 892 3.65 -9.62 -10.37
CA ALA A 892 3.57 -10.59 -11.45
C ALA A 892 4.52 -10.30 -12.64
N GLU A 893 5.07 -9.09 -12.70
CA GLU A 893 6.17 -8.69 -13.60
C GLU A 893 7.57 -9.04 -12.99
N GLY A 894 7.58 -9.70 -11.82
CA GLY A 894 8.74 -9.79 -10.93
C GLY A 894 8.83 -8.58 -9.99
N GLY A 895 9.45 -8.79 -8.83
CA GLY A 895 9.46 -7.80 -7.74
C GLY A 895 8.45 -8.08 -6.63
N LEU A 896 8.41 -7.18 -5.64
CA LEU A 896 7.42 -7.17 -4.58
C LEU A 896 6.99 -5.74 -4.21
N ARG A 897 5.86 -5.60 -3.52
CA ARG A 897 5.49 -4.39 -2.75
C ARG A 897 5.47 -4.74 -1.27
N LEU A 898 6.06 -3.92 -0.42
CA LEU A 898 5.94 -4.07 1.03
C LEU A 898 4.56 -3.61 1.47
N ILE A 899 3.88 -4.43 2.26
CA ILE A 899 2.52 -4.17 2.78
C ILE A 899 2.59 -3.73 4.25
N GLY A 900 3.51 -4.30 5.03
CA GLY A 900 3.63 -4.01 6.46
C GLY A 900 4.54 -5.02 7.16
N ARG A 901 4.23 -5.34 8.41
CA ARG A 901 4.93 -6.36 9.21
C ARG A 901 3.95 -7.38 9.78
N ALA A 902 4.45 -8.59 9.97
CA ALA A 902 3.75 -9.68 10.65
C ALA A 902 3.90 -9.60 12.19
N ASP A 903 4.85 -8.79 12.67
CA ASP A 903 5.05 -8.48 14.08
C ASP A 903 4.73 -7.00 14.39
N HIS A 904 4.87 -6.60 15.64
CA HIS A 904 4.58 -5.24 16.10
C HIS A 904 5.76 -4.25 15.96
N GLN A 905 6.86 -4.63 15.32
CA GLN A 905 8.00 -3.72 15.19
C GLN A 905 7.67 -2.55 14.26
N LEU A 906 8.31 -1.41 14.51
CA LEU A 906 8.06 -0.15 13.80
C LEU A 906 9.36 0.35 13.17
N LYS A 907 9.24 1.03 12.03
CA LYS A 907 10.34 1.80 11.42
C LYS A 907 10.04 3.28 11.68
N LEU A 908 10.83 3.91 12.54
CA LEU A 908 10.60 5.26 13.04
C LEU A 908 11.86 6.11 12.84
N ARG A 909 11.79 7.11 11.96
CA ARG A 909 12.90 8.01 11.58
C ARG A 909 14.12 7.22 11.09
N GLY A 910 13.85 6.12 10.37
CA GLY A 910 14.86 5.16 9.89
C GLY A 910 15.41 4.17 10.93
N PHE A 911 15.00 4.25 12.20
CA PHE A 911 15.37 3.28 13.23
C PHE A 911 14.36 2.12 13.30
N ARG A 912 14.85 0.89 13.46
CA ARG A 912 14.01 -0.27 13.81
C ARG A 912 13.75 -0.20 15.31
N VAL A 913 12.49 -0.03 15.69
CA VAL A 913 12.03 0.12 17.08
C VAL A 913 11.07 -1.00 17.41
N ASP A 914 11.36 -1.76 18.46
CA ASP A 914 10.48 -2.77 19.01
C ASP A 914 9.68 -2.17 20.19
N PRO A 915 8.34 -2.10 20.13
CA PRO A 915 7.53 -1.67 21.27
C PRO A 915 7.82 -2.44 22.55
N ALA A 916 8.22 -3.72 22.47
CA ALA A 916 8.54 -4.53 23.65
C ALA A 916 9.77 -4.03 24.44
N GLU A 917 10.73 -3.34 23.81
CA GLU A 917 11.85 -2.70 24.53
C GLU A 917 11.37 -1.45 25.30
N VAL A 918 10.37 -0.74 24.77
CA VAL A 918 9.77 0.42 25.42
C VAL A 918 8.80 0.00 26.54
N GLU A 919 7.97 -1.02 26.29
CA GLU A 919 7.14 -1.70 27.29
C GLU A 919 8.01 -2.25 28.44
N GLY A 920 9.13 -2.91 28.12
CA GLY A 920 10.10 -3.42 29.10
C GLY A 920 10.74 -2.32 29.95
N ALA A 921 11.17 -1.21 29.33
CA ALA A 921 11.71 -0.06 30.07
C ALA A 921 10.66 0.59 30.98
N LEU A 922 9.43 0.77 30.50
CA LEU A 922 8.30 1.28 31.30
C LEU A 922 8.04 0.42 32.54
N LEU A 923 8.12 -0.92 32.42
CA LEU A 923 7.94 -1.85 33.54
C LEU A 923 9.08 -1.84 34.57
N THR A 924 10.21 -1.19 34.29
CA THR A 924 11.26 -0.94 35.31
C THR A 924 10.98 0.30 36.17
N LEU A 925 10.02 1.16 35.77
CA LEU A 925 9.69 2.38 36.49
C LEU A 925 8.76 2.10 37.68
N SER A 926 9.06 2.73 38.82
CA SER A 926 8.28 2.54 40.05
C SER A 926 6.82 2.95 39.86
N GLY A 927 5.90 2.05 40.22
CA GLY A 927 4.45 2.26 40.14
C GLY A 927 3.79 1.78 38.83
N VAL A 928 4.54 1.44 37.78
CA VAL A 928 3.98 0.90 36.53
C VAL A 928 3.71 -0.60 36.69
N ARG A 929 2.44 -1.01 36.61
CA ARG A 929 1.98 -2.41 36.75
C ARG A 929 1.87 -3.13 35.40
N GLN A 930 1.42 -2.43 34.37
CA GLN A 930 1.36 -2.93 32.98
C GLN A 930 1.65 -1.77 32.00
N ALA A 931 2.22 -2.10 30.85
CA ALA A 931 2.47 -1.15 29.77
C ALA A 931 2.23 -1.82 28.41
N VAL A 932 1.59 -1.08 27.49
CA VAL A 932 1.49 -1.43 26.06
C VAL A 932 1.87 -0.21 25.25
N VAL A 933 2.71 -0.40 24.24
CA VAL A 933 3.17 0.66 23.33
C VAL A 933 2.73 0.32 21.91
N LEU A 934 2.16 1.31 21.21
CA LEU A 934 1.70 1.20 19.83
C LEU A 934 2.23 2.38 19.00
N GLY A 935 2.38 2.14 17.69
CA GLY A 935 2.62 3.19 16.71
C GLY A 935 1.27 3.78 16.27
N MET A 936 1.05 5.06 16.55
CA MET A 936 -0.17 5.79 16.21
C MET A 936 0.13 6.86 15.14
N PRO A 937 -0.82 7.19 14.25
CA PRO A 937 -0.67 8.33 13.34
C PRO A 937 -0.54 9.66 14.10
N GLY A 938 0.48 10.44 13.76
CA GLY A 938 0.76 11.79 14.24
C GLY A 938 1.05 12.75 13.09
N VAL A 939 1.36 14.01 13.41
CA VAL A 939 1.45 15.09 12.40
C VAL A 939 2.69 14.96 11.50
N GLY A 940 3.70 14.19 11.93
CA GLY A 940 4.91 13.88 11.16
C GLY A 940 5.05 12.42 10.70
N GLY A 941 4.00 11.62 10.72
CA GLY A 941 4.05 10.18 10.42
C GLY A 941 3.65 9.31 11.61
N ILE A 942 4.24 8.12 11.77
CA ILE A 942 3.95 7.25 12.92
C ILE A 942 4.74 7.73 14.16
N GLU A 943 4.07 7.76 15.31
CA GLU A 943 4.63 8.12 16.61
C GLU A 943 4.30 7.07 17.68
N LEU A 944 5.19 6.89 18.66
CA LEU A 944 4.97 5.97 19.77
C LEU A 944 3.99 6.57 20.79
N THR A 945 2.89 5.88 21.05
CA THR A 945 1.99 6.15 22.18
C THR A 945 2.04 4.98 23.16
N ALA A 946 2.29 5.27 24.43
CA ALA A 946 2.26 4.30 25.52
C ALA A 946 0.93 4.38 26.28
N CYS A 947 0.37 3.24 26.65
CA CYS A 947 -0.74 3.10 27.56
C CYS A 947 -0.25 2.32 28.79
N VAL A 948 -0.36 2.92 29.98
CA VAL A 948 0.17 2.37 31.23
C VAL A 948 -0.94 2.21 32.27
N ALA A 949 -0.92 1.08 32.97
CA ALA A 949 -1.74 0.84 34.15
C ALA A 949 -0.84 0.87 35.39
N MET A 950 -1.25 1.62 36.41
CA MET A 950 -0.46 1.82 37.62
C MET A 950 -0.81 0.79 38.72
N ALA A 951 0.04 0.67 39.74
CA ALA A 951 -0.23 -0.12 40.95
C ALA A 951 -1.05 0.67 41.98
N GLU A 952 -1.96 0.01 42.70
CA GLU A 952 -2.91 0.64 43.63
C GLU A 952 -2.22 1.31 44.83
N ASP A 953 -1.15 0.69 45.36
CA ASP A 953 -0.35 1.23 46.48
C ASP A 953 0.54 2.43 46.07
N GLY A 954 0.56 2.79 44.77
CA GLY A 954 1.35 3.91 44.23
C GLY A 954 0.81 5.31 44.56
N ALA A 955 -0.32 5.41 45.26
CA ALA A 955 -1.00 6.68 45.56
C ALA A 955 -0.21 7.70 46.41
N GLY A 956 0.99 7.34 46.89
CA GLY A 956 1.90 8.21 47.65
C GLY A 956 3.09 8.78 46.88
N ALA A 957 3.28 8.43 45.60
CA ALA A 957 4.38 8.96 44.78
C ALA A 957 3.82 9.71 43.56
N ASP A 958 3.97 11.04 43.57
CA ASP A 958 3.43 11.97 42.58
C ASP A 958 4.24 11.98 41.27
N VAL A 959 4.41 10.80 40.65
CA VAL A 959 5.00 10.66 39.32
C VAL A 959 3.89 10.83 38.29
N GLY A 960 3.60 12.09 37.95
CA GLY A 960 2.72 12.44 36.82
C GLY A 960 3.20 11.87 35.49
N LEU A 961 2.35 11.91 34.46
CA LEU A 961 2.65 11.32 33.14
C LEU A 961 3.94 11.88 32.50
N GLY A 962 4.22 13.17 32.67
CA GLY A 962 5.50 13.79 32.28
C GLY A 962 6.72 13.18 33.00
N GLY A 963 6.59 12.81 34.28
CA GLY A 963 7.65 12.17 35.06
C GLY A 963 8.05 10.79 34.53
N LEU A 964 7.10 10.01 33.99
CA LEU A 964 7.41 8.76 33.30
C LEU A 964 8.20 9.01 32.00
N ARG A 965 7.88 10.07 31.26
CA ARG A 965 8.58 10.45 30.02
C ARG A 965 10.03 10.88 30.31
N GLU A 966 10.26 11.69 31.34
CA GLU A 966 11.61 12.05 31.78
C GLU A 966 12.42 10.84 32.26
N ALA A 967 11.80 9.94 33.03
CA ALA A 967 12.47 8.71 33.45
C ALA A 967 12.89 7.85 32.24
N LEU A 968 12.04 7.73 31.21
CA LEU A 968 12.40 7.01 29.97
C LEU A 968 13.56 7.66 29.20
N LYS A 969 13.69 9.00 29.19
CA LYS A 969 14.86 9.68 28.58
C LYS A 969 16.19 9.24 29.20
N SER A 970 16.19 8.79 30.47
CA SER A 970 17.39 8.28 31.14
C SER A 970 17.74 6.81 30.80
N LEU A 971 16.80 6.07 30.21
CA LEU A 971 16.94 4.63 29.92
C LEU A 971 17.04 4.33 28.42
N LEU A 972 16.30 5.08 27.59
CA LEU A 972 16.09 4.82 26.17
C LEU A 972 16.66 5.92 25.27
N PRO A 973 17.02 5.62 24.02
CA PRO A 973 17.27 6.63 23.00
C PRO A 973 16.04 7.51 22.76
N SER A 974 16.24 8.78 22.42
CA SER A 974 15.16 9.75 22.21
C SER A 974 14.12 9.38 21.13
N HIS A 975 14.46 8.50 20.18
CA HIS A 975 13.52 7.98 19.17
C HIS A 975 12.66 6.80 19.67
N MET A 976 12.99 6.22 20.83
CA MET A 976 12.22 5.14 21.48
C MET A 976 11.36 5.66 22.65
N VAL A 977 11.57 6.90 23.10
CA VAL A 977 10.72 7.54 24.11
C VAL A 977 9.35 7.84 23.49
N PRO A 978 8.22 7.39 24.08
CA PRO A 978 6.88 7.72 23.61
C PRO A 978 6.66 9.23 23.48
N ALA A 979 5.99 9.63 22.40
CA ALA A 979 5.51 11.00 22.22
C ALA A 979 4.39 11.31 23.22
N ARG A 980 3.59 10.30 23.58
CA ARG A 980 2.47 10.40 24.52
C ARG A 980 2.44 9.20 25.47
N VAL A 981 2.09 9.43 26.73
CA VAL A 981 1.84 8.39 27.72
C VAL A 981 0.42 8.60 28.26
N MET A 982 -0.41 7.57 28.19
CA MET A 982 -1.80 7.57 28.67
C MET A 982 -1.93 6.65 29.86
N ARG A 983 -2.63 7.10 30.92
CA ARG A 983 -3.00 6.24 32.04
C ARG A 983 -4.34 5.56 31.78
N VAL A 984 -4.43 4.28 32.13
CA VAL A 984 -5.69 3.52 32.26
C VAL A 984 -5.71 2.78 33.60
N ASP A 985 -6.90 2.34 34.02
CA ASP A 985 -7.05 1.57 35.26
C ASP A 985 -6.55 0.12 35.08
N ASP A 986 -6.93 -0.54 33.97
CA ASP A 986 -6.36 -1.80 33.50
C ASP A 986 -6.35 -1.86 31.96
N LEU A 987 -5.52 -2.71 31.38
CA LEU A 987 -5.44 -2.87 29.92
C LEU A 987 -6.53 -3.84 29.41
N PRO A 988 -7.30 -3.48 28.36
CA PRO A 988 -8.25 -4.37 27.70
C PRO A 988 -7.69 -5.74 27.33
N ARG A 989 -8.53 -6.77 27.46
CA ARG A 989 -8.19 -8.18 27.20
C ARG A 989 -9.29 -8.88 26.42
N LEU A 990 -8.86 -9.76 25.53
CA LEU A 990 -9.73 -10.72 24.85
C LEU A 990 -10.24 -11.76 25.86
N PRO A 991 -11.34 -12.49 25.57
CA PRO A 991 -11.88 -13.54 26.46
C PRO A 991 -10.89 -14.67 26.80
N ASN A 992 -9.80 -14.83 26.03
CA ASN A 992 -8.72 -15.78 26.30
C ASN A 992 -7.59 -15.22 27.19
N GLY A 993 -7.77 -14.03 27.79
CA GLY A 993 -6.83 -13.38 28.70
C GLY A 993 -5.66 -12.62 28.04
N LYS A 994 -5.46 -12.77 26.72
CA LYS A 994 -4.47 -11.97 25.96
C LYS A 994 -4.90 -10.50 25.91
N LEU A 995 -3.93 -9.60 25.79
CA LEU A 995 -4.18 -8.17 25.60
C LEU A 995 -4.93 -7.92 24.28
N ASP A 996 -6.00 -7.13 24.35
CA ASP A 996 -6.73 -6.68 23.17
C ASP A 996 -6.07 -5.40 22.64
N ARG A 997 -5.03 -5.59 21.81
CA ARG A 997 -4.32 -4.47 21.18
C ARG A 997 -5.20 -3.66 20.23
N ALA A 998 -6.31 -4.21 19.72
CA ALA A 998 -7.26 -3.46 18.88
C ALA A 998 -8.12 -2.53 19.74
N ALA A 999 -8.69 -3.00 20.85
CA ALA A 999 -9.39 -2.16 21.81
C ALA A 999 -8.46 -1.09 22.42
N ILE A 1000 -7.19 -1.42 22.68
CA ILE A 1000 -6.18 -0.43 23.13
C ILE A 1000 -5.90 0.62 22.04
N ALA A 1001 -5.76 0.22 20.78
CA ALA A 1001 -5.58 1.16 19.67
C ALA A 1001 -6.79 2.09 19.51
N THR A 1002 -8.02 1.57 19.64
CA THR A 1002 -9.24 2.36 19.66
C THR A 1002 -9.27 3.32 20.85
N LEU A 1003 -8.93 2.90 22.07
CA LEU A 1003 -8.83 3.79 23.23
C LEU A 1003 -7.82 4.93 23.00
N MET A 1004 -6.65 4.63 22.43
CA MET A 1004 -5.67 5.64 22.04
C MET A 1004 -6.26 6.60 20.98
N ALA A 1005 -6.89 6.10 19.92
CA ALA A 1005 -7.51 6.92 18.87
C ALA A 1005 -8.69 7.77 19.40
N SER A 1006 -9.49 7.23 20.32
CA SER A 1006 -10.57 7.94 21.00
C SER A 1006 -10.04 9.04 21.91
N ALA A 1007 -8.92 8.82 22.62
CA ALA A 1007 -8.28 9.88 23.41
C ALA A 1007 -7.60 10.95 22.54
N LEU A 1008 -7.08 10.58 21.37
CA LEU A 1008 -6.56 11.51 20.36
C LEU A 1008 -7.66 12.38 19.72
N THR A 1009 -8.93 11.94 19.76
CA THR A 1009 -10.07 12.65 19.17
C THR A 1009 -10.97 13.34 20.20
N SER A 1010 -11.12 12.81 21.41
CA SER A 1010 -12.00 13.38 22.44
C SER A 1010 -11.48 14.69 23.05
N SER A 1011 -10.23 15.06 22.82
CA SER A 1011 -9.73 16.44 23.07
C SER A 1011 -10.26 17.49 22.08
N SER A 1012 -11.20 17.14 21.18
CA SER A 1012 -11.76 18.04 20.16
C SER A 1012 -13.26 18.29 20.26
N THR A 1013 -13.97 17.66 21.21
CA THR A 1013 -15.45 17.65 21.21
C THR A 1013 -16.05 18.17 22.51
N THR A 1014 -16.47 19.44 22.52
CA THR A 1014 -17.40 19.99 23.52
C THR A 1014 -18.37 20.95 22.84
N THR A 1015 -19.64 20.91 23.24
CA THR A 1015 -20.78 21.45 22.50
C THR A 1015 -20.79 22.99 22.43
N ALA A 1016 -20.94 23.52 21.20
CA ALA A 1016 -20.90 24.94 20.93
C ALA A 1016 -22.14 25.72 21.42
N THR A 1017 -21.89 26.89 22.03
CA THR A 1017 -22.90 27.96 22.20
C THR A 1017 -22.26 29.29 21.77
N SER A 1018 -23.04 30.19 21.16
CA SER A 1018 -22.54 31.27 20.28
C SER A 1018 -21.97 32.51 20.98
N THR A 1019 -20.74 32.92 20.62
CA THR A 1019 -20.18 34.29 20.77
C THR A 1019 -19.03 34.52 19.74
N PRO A 1020 -18.48 35.74 19.52
CA PRO A 1020 -18.17 36.22 18.16
C PRO A 1020 -16.71 36.06 17.69
N SER A 1021 -16.53 36.12 16.37
CA SER A 1021 -15.25 35.97 15.67
C SER A 1021 -14.33 37.20 15.79
N VAL A 1022 -13.04 36.97 16.01
CA VAL A 1022 -11.96 37.98 15.91
C VAL A 1022 -11.35 37.98 14.51
N VAL A 1023 -11.04 39.16 13.96
CA VAL A 1023 -10.42 39.33 12.64
C VAL A 1023 -8.89 39.40 12.78
N VAL A 1024 -8.16 38.63 11.97
CA VAL A 1024 -6.68 38.63 11.94
C VAL A 1024 -6.15 39.72 11.00
N PRO A 1025 -5.18 40.56 11.41
CA PRO A 1025 -4.56 41.56 10.53
C PRO A 1025 -3.75 40.93 9.37
N ALA A 1026 -3.71 41.61 8.22
CA ALA A 1026 -3.15 41.12 6.97
C ALA A 1026 -1.64 40.77 6.98
N ALA A 1027 -0.89 41.13 8.04
CA ALA A 1027 0.54 40.84 8.17
C ALA A 1027 0.86 39.33 8.23
N LEU A 1028 -0.11 38.47 8.61
CA LEU A 1028 0.06 37.01 8.69
C LEU A 1028 -0.24 36.27 7.37
N GLY A 1029 -0.72 36.96 6.32
CA GLY A 1029 -1.06 36.35 5.02
C GLY A 1029 0.10 35.66 4.27
N ALA A 1030 1.32 35.75 4.78
CA ALA A 1030 2.48 35.00 4.29
C ALA A 1030 2.54 33.54 4.78
N LEU A 1031 1.58 33.08 5.60
CA LEU A 1031 1.49 31.70 6.11
C LEU A 1031 0.57 30.79 5.30
N ASP A 1032 -0.51 31.31 4.70
CA ASP A 1032 -1.53 30.48 4.02
C ASP A 1032 -1.10 29.96 2.64
N GLY A 1033 -0.15 30.64 1.98
CA GLY A 1033 0.23 30.36 0.58
C GLY A 1033 0.93 29.04 0.29
N LEU A 1034 1.08 28.13 1.27
CA LEU A 1034 1.83 26.87 1.14
C LEU A 1034 1.11 25.63 1.73
N SER A 1035 -0.16 25.71 2.14
CA SER A 1035 -0.94 24.54 2.55
C SER A 1035 -1.91 24.09 1.45
N GLY A 1036 -1.64 22.92 0.85
CA GLY A 1036 -2.50 22.29 -0.17
C GLY A 1036 -3.73 21.56 0.40
N THR A 1037 -4.31 22.05 1.49
CA THR A 1037 -5.37 21.37 2.24
C THR A 1037 -6.47 22.34 2.68
N SER A 1038 -7.53 22.45 1.88
CA SER A 1038 -8.77 23.11 2.26
C SER A 1038 -9.59 22.21 3.21
N GLY A 1039 -9.24 22.23 4.50
CA GLY A 1039 -10.05 21.65 5.58
C GLY A 1039 -11.03 22.67 6.17
N PRO A 1040 -12.12 22.23 6.83
CA PRO A 1040 -13.11 23.14 7.40
C PRO A 1040 -12.52 23.95 8.56
N THR A 1041 -12.85 25.24 8.62
CA THR A 1041 -12.45 26.17 9.69
C THR A 1041 -13.15 25.83 11.01
N ALA A 1042 -12.54 24.95 11.80
CA ALA A 1042 -12.97 24.66 13.17
C ALA A 1042 -12.61 25.82 14.11
N SER A 1043 -13.60 26.42 14.75
CA SER A 1043 -13.40 27.33 15.89
C SER A 1043 -13.35 26.52 17.19
N VAL A 1044 -12.30 26.74 18.00
CA VAL A 1044 -12.04 26.00 19.24
C VAL A 1044 -12.05 26.97 20.42
N GLN A 1045 -12.67 26.56 21.53
CA GLN A 1045 -12.71 27.32 22.77
C GLN A 1045 -11.68 26.77 23.75
N ALA A 1046 -10.78 27.61 24.26
CA ALA A 1046 -9.69 27.19 25.15
C ALA A 1046 -10.18 26.97 26.59
N ALA A 1047 -9.84 25.83 27.18
CA ALA A 1047 -10.09 25.51 28.59
C ALA A 1047 -8.85 25.82 29.45
N SER A 1048 -8.74 27.08 29.90
CA SER A 1048 -7.93 27.54 31.04
C SER A 1048 -6.48 27.04 31.22
N ALA A 1049 -5.71 26.87 30.14
CA ALA A 1049 -4.27 27.18 30.15
C ALA A 1049 -4.10 28.61 29.61
N GLY A 1050 -3.20 29.42 30.17
CA GLY A 1050 -3.29 30.88 30.08
C GLY A 1050 -3.38 31.45 28.65
N ALA A 1051 -4.11 32.54 28.47
CA ALA A 1051 -4.13 33.25 27.19
C ALA A 1051 -2.78 33.96 26.95
N PRO A 1052 -2.30 34.06 25.69
CA PRO A 1052 -1.10 34.82 25.33
C PRO A 1052 -1.08 36.23 25.93
N ARG A 1053 -0.01 36.57 26.66
CA ARG A 1053 0.09 37.84 27.39
C ARG A 1053 0.64 38.99 26.54
N ASP A 1054 1.34 38.67 25.45
CA ASP A 1054 1.89 39.63 24.49
C ASP A 1054 1.96 39.07 23.06
N ALA A 1055 2.48 39.88 22.13
CA ALA A 1055 2.63 39.52 20.73
C ALA A 1055 3.59 38.34 20.49
N LEU A 1056 4.62 38.16 21.33
CA LEU A 1056 5.57 37.05 21.21
C LEU A 1056 4.90 35.74 21.61
N GLU A 1057 4.21 35.71 22.75
CA GLU A 1057 3.43 34.55 23.20
C GLU A 1057 2.29 34.24 22.22
N THR A 1058 1.70 35.25 21.58
CA THR A 1058 0.67 35.06 20.55
C THR A 1058 1.22 34.35 19.32
N VAL A 1059 2.39 34.78 18.82
CA VAL A 1059 3.06 34.14 17.67
C VAL A 1059 3.54 32.73 18.00
N LEU A 1060 4.04 32.50 19.23
CA LEU A 1060 4.47 31.17 19.67
C LEU A 1060 3.27 30.23 19.80
N SER A 1061 2.19 30.66 20.46
CA SER A 1061 0.91 29.94 20.61
C SER A 1061 0.30 29.54 19.26
N GLN A 1062 0.22 30.48 18.31
CA GLN A 1062 -0.28 30.22 16.96
C GLN A 1062 0.67 29.35 16.14
N GLY A 1063 1.98 29.61 16.21
CA GLY A 1063 3.00 28.88 15.46
C GLY A 1063 3.12 27.41 15.88
N MET A 1064 3.05 27.15 17.18
CA MET A 1064 2.99 25.80 17.75
C MET A 1064 1.67 25.12 17.41
N GLY A 1065 0.51 25.78 17.62
CA GLY A 1065 -0.81 25.24 17.29
C GLY A 1065 -0.96 24.82 15.82
N LEU A 1066 -0.52 25.68 14.90
CA LEU A 1066 -0.53 25.42 13.45
C LEU A 1066 0.34 24.22 13.06
N LEU A 1067 1.46 23.99 13.76
CA LEU A 1067 2.31 22.80 13.54
C LEU A 1067 1.74 21.53 14.16
N LEU A 1068 0.85 21.66 15.14
CA LEU A 1068 0.13 20.56 15.80
C LEU A 1068 -1.25 20.28 15.15
N GLY A 1069 -1.54 20.91 14.00
CA GLY A 1069 -2.78 20.75 13.24
C GLY A 1069 -4.03 21.29 13.96
N ARG A 1070 -3.88 22.29 14.84
CA ARG A 1070 -4.97 22.81 15.70
C ARG A 1070 -4.94 24.33 15.82
N GLY A 1071 -5.90 24.87 16.59
CA GLY A 1071 -5.94 26.28 16.97
C GLY A 1071 -4.75 26.71 17.86
N PRO A 1072 -4.69 27.98 18.28
CA PRO A 1072 -3.63 28.47 19.17
C PRO A 1072 -3.64 27.69 20.50
N ILE A 1073 -2.44 27.32 20.99
CA ILE A 1073 -2.30 26.59 22.27
C ILE A 1073 -2.15 27.56 23.45
N GLY A 1074 -2.61 27.17 24.63
CA GLY A 1074 -2.47 27.96 25.86
C GLY A 1074 -1.00 28.13 26.27
N ILE A 1075 -0.69 29.20 26.99
CA ILE A 1075 0.71 29.57 27.24
C ILE A 1075 1.47 28.54 28.09
N ASP A 1076 0.75 27.82 28.93
CA ASP A 1076 1.27 26.80 29.86
C ASP A 1076 1.11 25.36 29.32
N GLU A 1077 0.60 25.18 28.09
CA GLU A 1077 0.50 23.85 27.47
C GLU A 1077 1.86 23.39 26.93
N ASP A 1078 2.27 22.17 27.28
CA ASP A 1078 3.52 21.57 26.80
C ASP A 1078 3.39 21.14 25.32
N PHE A 1079 4.24 21.72 24.47
CA PHE A 1079 4.24 21.47 23.03
C PHE A 1079 4.36 19.97 22.69
N PHE A 1080 5.16 19.20 23.44
CA PHE A 1080 5.42 17.79 23.22
C PHE A 1080 4.36 16.85 23.81
N GLU A 1081 3.64 17.24 24.87
CA GLU A 1081 2.45 16.51 25.34
C GLU A 1081 1.29 16.63 24.34
N LEU A 1082 1.18 17.78 23.68
CA LEU A 1082 0.19 18.03 22.64
C LEU A 1082 0.49 17.28 21.32
N GLY A 1083 1.65 16.62 21.16
CA GLY A 1083 2.07 15.91 19.95
C GLY A 1083 3.25 16.57 19.20
N GLY A 1084 3.94 17.50 19.84
CA GLY A 1084 5.17 18.10 19.34
C GLY A 1084 6.30 17.06 19.28
N HIS A 1085 7.16 17.19 18.26
CA HIS A 1085 8.32 16.32 18.10
C HIS A 1085 9.44 17.03 17.32
N SER A 1086 10.65 16.45 17.27
CA SER A 1086 11.86 17.08 16.71
C SER A 1086 11.69 17.70 15.32
N LEU A 1087 10.98 17.03 14.41
CA LEU A 1087 10.65 17.57 13.09
C LEU A 1087 9.71 18.80 13.16
N LEU A 1088 8.72 18.82 14.04
CA LEU A 1088 7.92 20.04 14.26
C LEU A 1088 8.73 21.14 14.95
N VAL A 1089 9.67 20.81 15.84
CA VAL A 1089 10.63 21.79 16.40
C VAL A 1089 11.48 22.42 15.28
N ILE A 1090 12.00 21.63 14.35
CA ILE A 1090 12.75 22.14 13.19
C ILE A 1090 11.89 23.12 12.36
N ARG A 1091 10.63 22.75 12.07
CA ARG A 1091 9.69 23.63 11.36
C ARG A 1091 9.32 24.88 12.16
N LEU A 1092 9.18 24.78 13.48
CA LEU A 1092 8.90 25.90 14.38
C LEU A 1092 10.06 26.88 14.40
N VAL A 1093 11.28 26.39 14.61
CA VAL A 1093 12.51 27.18 14.60
C VAL A 1093 12.70 27.89 13.26
N ALA A 1094 12.54 27.20 12.13
CA ALA A 1094 12.64 27.81 10.81
C ALA A 1094 11.62 28.94 10.60
N ARG A 1095 10.37 28.78 11.10
CA ARG A 1095 9.33 29.83 11.08
C ARG A 1095 9.65 31.00 12.00
N LEU A 1096 10.09 30.73 13.23
CA LEU A 1096 10.45 31.76 14.22
C LEU A 1096 11.66 32.58 13.77
N ARG A 1097 12.71 31.94 13.21
CA ARG A 1097 13.85 32.64 12.58
C ARG A 1097 13.38 33.60 11.48
N LYS A 1098 12.44 33.18 10.62
CA LYS A 1098 11.88 34.01 9.54
C LYS A 1098 11.03 35.18 10.07
N LEU A 1099 10.30 34.99 11.16
CA LEU A 1099 9.40 36.02 11.74
C LEU A 1099 10.16 37.03 12.61
N LEU A 1100 11.07 36.55 13.45
CA LEU A 1100 11.78 37.35 14.46
C LEU A 1100 13.09 37.94 13.92
N GLY A 1101 13.75 37.25 12.99
CA GLY A 1101 15.09 37.62 12.51
C GLY A 1101 16.24 37.22 13.44
N ILE A 1102 15.97 36.37 14.43
CA ILE A 1102 16.96 35.86 15.40
C ILE A 1102 17.28 34.39 15.12
N GLU A 1103 18.52 33.97 15.32
CA GLU A 1103 18.94 32.57 15.19
C GLU A 1103 18.65 31.81 16.49
N ILE A 1104 17.72 30.84 16.43
CA ILE A 1104 17.29 30.00 17.56
C ILE A 1104 17.80 28.58 17.33
N GLU A 1105 18.42 27.95 18.32
CA GLU A 1105 18.76 26.52 18.26
C GLU A 1105 17.54 25.63 18.62
N PRO A 1106 17.34 24.48 17.96
CA PRO A 1106 16.29 23.52 18.31
C PRO A 1106 16.27 23.09 19.77
N GLY A 1107 17.44 23.03 20.43
CA GLY A 1107 17.55 22.68 21.86
C GLY A 1107 16.71 23.58 22.77
N LEU A 1108 16.64 24.88 22.46
CA LEU A 1108 15.90 25.86 23.26
C LEU A 1108 14.40 25.53 23.39
N VAL A 1109 13.81 24.87 22.40
CA VAL A 1109 12.41 24.43 22.42
C VAL A 1109 12.23 23.12 23.20
N PHE A 1110 13.27 22.28 23.30
CA PHE A 1110 13.25 21.09 24.14
C PHE A 1110 13.44 21.41 25.63
N ASP A 1111 14.26 22.42 25.93
CA ASP A 1111 14.51 22.88 27.30
C ASP A 1111 13.35 23.76 27.82
N HIS A 1112 12.58 24.36 26.92
CA HIS A 1112 11.44 25.24 27.22
C HIS A 1112 10.22 24.85 26.36
N PRO A 1113 9.48 23.80 26.77
CA PRO A 1113 8.44 23.19 25.95
C PRO A 1113 7.12 23.98 25.91
N THR A 1114 6.86 24.86 26.89
CA THR A 1114 5.67 25.71 26.91
C THR A 1114 5.92 27.04 26.20
N VAL A 1115 4.85 27.68 25.72
CA VAL A 1115 4.91 29.02 25.12
C VAL A 1115 5.41 30.06 26.13
N ALA A 1116 5.01 29.97 27.39
CA ALA A 1116 5.43 30.88 28.46
C ALA A 1116 6.94 30.79 28.75
N GLU A 1117 7.48 29.58 28.87
CA GLU A 1117 8.91 29.34 29.10
C GLU A 1117 9.74 29.72 27.88
N LEU A 1118 9.30 29.33 26.67
CA LEU A 1118 10.03 29.66 25.45
C LEU A 1118 10.03 31.17 25.20
N ALA A 1119 8.93 31.87 25.47
CA ALA A 1119 8.90 33.33 25.42
C ALA A 1119 9.85 33.96 26.47
N ALA A 1120 9.94 33.40 27.68
CA ALA A 1120 10.89 33.87 28.69
C ALA A 1120 12.35 33.65 28.26
N ALA A 1121 12.68 32.46 27.74
CA ALA A 1121 14.00 32.12 27.24
C ALA A 1121 14.42 32.98 26.02
N LEU A 1122 13.49 33.23 25.09
CA LEU A 1122 13.72 34.12 23.95
C LEU A 1122 13.91 35.58 24.37
N ARG A 1123 13.24 36.06 25.43
CA ARG A 1123 13.51 37.41 26.00
C ARG A 1123 14.82 37.49 26.78
N ALA A 1124 15.30 36.38 27.35
CA ALA A 1124 16.52 36.32 28.15
C ALA A 1124 17.82 36.03 27.36
N GLY A 1125 17.70 35.55 26.12
CA GLY A 1125 18.84 35.11 25.31
C GLY A 1125 19.61 36.23 24.58
N PRO A 1126 20.80 35.91 24.02
CA PRO A 1126 21.78 36.87 23.54
C PRO A 1126 21.54 37.32 22.08
N TRP A 1127 20.31 37.74 21.74
CA TRP A 1127 19.90 38.10 20.38
C TRP A 1127 19.29 39.50 20.28
N ASP A 1128 19.29 40.07 19.07
CA ASP A 1128 18.73 41.40 18.78
C ASP A 1128 17.21 41.43 19.03
N THR A 1129 16.78 42.26 19.98
CA THR A 1129 15.38 42.40 20.38
C THR A 1129 14.52 43.19 19.40
N SER A 1130 15.12 43.79 18.36
CA SER A 1130 14.39 44.56 17.33
C SER A 1130 13.28 43.76 16.64
N GLY A 1131 13.40 42.43 16.60
CA GLY A 1131 12.35 41.51 16.12
C GLY A 1131 11.10 41.50 17.00
N PHE A 1132 11.28 41.49 18.32
CA PHE A 1132 10.19 41.55 19.30
C PHE A 1132 9.52 42.92 19.28
N GLU A 1133 10.30 44.00 19.12
CA GLU A 1133 9.78 45.37 19.02
C GLU A 1133 8.93 45.57 17.76
N ARG A 1134 9.34 45.02 16.60
CA ARG A 1134 8.52 45.02 15.37
C ARG A 1134 7.17 44.31 15.56
N LEU A 1135 7.16 43.20 16.31
CA LEU A 1135 5.93 42.46 16.64
C LEU A 1135 5.02 43.18 17.62
N ALA A 1136 5.60 43.86 18.61
CA ALA A 1136 4.86 44.69 19.57
C ALA A 1136 4.32 45.99 18.95
N ALA A 1137 4.97 46.52 17.92
CA ALA A 1137 4.55 47.71 17.18
C ALA A 1137 3.49 47.45 16.07
N THR A 1138 3.05 46.20 15.91
CA THR A 1138 1.95 45.84 14.99
C THR A 1138 0.61 45.99 15.72
N ASP A 1139 -0.38 46.67 15.12
CA ASP A 1139 -1.68 46.92 15.77
C ASP A 1139 -2.49 45.62 15.96
N TRP A 1140 -2.47 45.08 17.18
CA TRP A 1140 -3.30 43.94 17.62
C TRP A 1140 -4.64 44.43 18.20
N GLN A 1141 -5.57 44.86 17.34
CA GLN A 1141 -6.91 45.25 17.80
C GLN A 1141 -7.76 44.04 18.21
N THR A 1142 -7.91 43.83 19.53
CA THR A 1142 -8.99 42.99 20.08
C THR A 1142 -10.32 43.70 19.93
N SER A 1143 -11.20 43.22 19.05
CA SER A 1143 -12.46 43.88 18.71
C SER A 1143 -13.55 43.69 19.78
N GLU A 1144 -13.38 44.33 20.94
CA GLU A 1144 -14.52 44.69 21.80
C GLU A 1144 -15.09 46.05 21.34
N THR A 1145 -16.42 46.18 21.36
CA THR A 1145 -17.19 47.39 21.01
C THR A 1145 -17.37 47.77 19.53
N ALA A 1146 -18.27 47.07 18.83
CA ALA A 1146 -19.04 47.64 17.73
C ALA A 1146 -20.50 47.16 17.79
N GLY A 1147 -21.43 48.07 18.11
CA GLY A 1147 -22.88 47.77 18.13
C GLY A 1147 -23.46 47.62 16.72
N PRO A 1148 -24.65 47.00 16.58
CA PRO A 1148 -25.22 46.69 15.27
C PRO A 1148 -25.67 47.96 14.53
N GLN A 1149 -24.94 48.34 13.47
CA GLN A 1149 -25.43 49.32 12.49
C GLN A 1149 -26.06 48.61 11.30
N THR A 1150 -27.30 49.01 11.00
CA THR A 1150 -28.15 48.45 9.94
C THR A 1150 -27.62 48.78 8.55
N ALA A 1151 -27.37 47.76 7.73
CA ALA A 1151 -27.03 47.93 6.32
C ALA A 1151 -28.28 48.30 5.49
N THR A 1152 -28.34 49.55 5.01
CA THR A 1152 -29.26 49.95 3.92
C THR A 1152 -28.54 49.91 2.58
N SER A 1153 -29.16 49.28 1.59
CA SER A 1153 -28.59 49.10 0.24
C SER A 1153 -28.37 50.43 -0.50
N LYS A 1154 -27.34 50.47 -1.35
CA LYS A 1154 -27.30 51.32 -2.54
C LYS A 1154 -26.55 50.63 -3.68
N THR A 1155 -27.31 50.26 -4.70
CA THR A 1155 -26.82 49.88 -6.03
C THR A 1155 -26.21 51.08 -6.74
N ALA A 1156 -25.12 50.87 -7.49
CA ALA A 1156 -24.65 51.79 -8.52
C ALA A 1156 -24.17 51.00 -9.74
N THR A 1157 -24.63 51.41 -10.92
CA THR A 1157 -24.42 50.75 -12.21
C THR A 1157 -23.13 51.18 -12.89
N SER A 1158 -22.57 50.31 -13.74
CA SER A 1158 -21.44 50.61 -14.62
C SER A 1158 -21.90 51.42 -15.84
N GLU A 1159 -21.18 52.50 -16.18
CA GLU A 1159 -21.29 53.18 -17.47
C GLU A 1159 -19.98 53.05 -18.28
N THR A 1160 -20.16 52.91 -19.59
CA THR A 1160 -19.14 52.68 -20.61
C THR A 1160 -18.79 53.99 -21.32
N THR A 1161 -17.54 54.20 -21.71
CA THR A 1161 -17.18 55.14 -22.80
C THR A 1161 -16.19 54.48 -23.76
N ALA A 1162 -16.26 54.89 -25.03
CA ALA A 1162 -15.64 54.20 -26.17
C ALA A 1162 -14.79 55.15 -27.04
N SER A 1163 -13.90 54.58 -27.85
CA SER A 1163 -13.48 55.18 -29.13
C SER A 1163 -12.91 54.11 -30.07
N GLU A 1164 -13.48 54.00 -31.27
CA GLU A 1164 -12.90 53.32 -32.45
C GLU A 1164 -11.90 54.29 -33.15
N THR A 1165 -11.05 53.97 -34.12
CA THR A 1165 -11.01 52.97 -35.23
C THR A 1165 -9.53 52.50 -35.44
N ALA A 1166 -9.07 51.71 -36.42
CA ALA A 1166 -9.59 51.30 -37.74
C ALA A 1166 -9.02 49.92 -38.21
N THR A 1167 -9.03 49.68 -39.53
CA THR A 1167 -8.86 48.40 -40.27
C THR A 1167 -8.16 48.65 -41.63
N PRO A 1168 -7.87 47.65 -42.52
CA PRO A 1168 -7.53 46.21 -42.33
C PRO A 1168 -6.45 45.62 -43.30
N SER A 1169 -6.05 44.36 -43.04
CA SER A 1169 -5.79 43.26 -44.03
C SER A 1169 -4.59 43.31 -45.01
N PRO A 1170 -4.22 42.17 -45.65
CA PRO A 1170 -4.82 40.82 -45.60
C PRO A 1170 -4.06 39.79 -44.75
#